data_AF-A0A4Y1WW35-F1
#
_entry.id   AF-A0A4Y1WW35-F1
#
_cell.length_a   1.000
_cell.length_b   1.000
_cell.length_c   1.000
_cell.angle_alpha   90.00
_cell.angle_beta   90.00
_cell.angle_gamma   90.00
#
_symmetry.space_group_name_H-M   'P 1'
#
loop_
_entity.id
_entity.type
_entity.pdbx_description
1 polymer ?
#
loop_
_entity_poly.entity_id
_entity_poly.type
_entity_poly.pdbx_seq_one_letter_code
_entity_poly.pdbx_strand_id
1 'polypeptide(L)'
;MKKYLLFPLCAALCLLAGCADDFPTELNHNYYQDDTPPAEPDITEQTVKLGTYNLWISNKGTGDYVWTHRRDILAQSIVNNDWDIFGFQEANSTIQSELPTLVAGKGGNYEWWFVGRDSQDGKNGEALGIAYDPDRFELSDRHYFWLSPTPDEMSYGWDEVSYHRIACCAVVTDKAYGKQFFMMVTHMPLADMARSEAAKVIIEREQMYNTLGMPSVLVGDMNATQDDAASATFRTHWEDAYQATDPAFVDGPVGTFNGHKTSTDLSVSTARIDYIYTRGQLSLKTYKVDNSIYEGIYPSDHCPVTIQVDFDYDAPEAPEIEGSGTASDPWKISSPADWNAVAESINSGAADAVYLSTACYELSADIDFEGQSAVPVSFETGSLVYFGGVFDGKGHTIRNVKTTASGESFGLFGGNEGTIKDLAVENLALSTAFKTAGGIVGTNRGVIDGVTFRGEIIGSGKAAVLGGIAGQNQGVIINCGNRGGKIEAVELDKGVKGENLGGIAGQISKGSDGKGNYIVNCYSWIERVASNNNNIGGIVGIVSDDSFVVNCYSTLADVSQNDSFASSVGYNKKGNVQNVYGNEACPSGKKNPDWIVGNDSKQDGSVWAESLGLLLSLDEMKSGAVTVPSSGQECASFTEALNAGAEIYASTPAETLPAKPETAVRKWVDSDTYPVLE
;
A
#
# COMPACT_ATOMS: atom_id res chain seq x y z
N MET A 1 46.60 36.76 -54.46
CA MET A 1 45.98 37.83 -55.28
C MET A 1 44.47 37.55 -55.37
N LYS A 2 43.65 38.46 -54.83
CA LYS A 2 42.19 38.74 -55.07
C LYS A 2 41.20 37.55 -55.19
N LYS A 3 40.29 37.36 -54.21
CA LYS A 3 38.85 37.82 -54.13
C LYS A 3 37.91 37.01 -55.07
N TYR A 4 36.76 36.42 -54.70
CA TYR A 4 35.56 36.93 -53.99
C TYR A 4 34.61 35.80 -53.49
N LEU A 5 33.72 36.16 -52.55
CA LEU A 5 32.57 35.46 -51.96
C LEU A 5 31.52 34.91 -52.95
N LEU A 6 30.77 33.84 -52.59
CA LEU A 6 29.40 33.85 -52.03
C LEU A 6 28.76 32.43 -52.01
N PHE A 7 27.90 32.20 -51.02
CA PHE A 7 27.08 31.01 -50.71
C PHE A 7 26.30 30.40 -51.89
N PRO A 8 25.93 29.10 -51.77
CA PRO A 8 24.49 28.80 -51.76
C PRO A 8 24.05 27.88 -50.61
N LEU A 9 22.85 28.20 -50.11
CA LEU A 9 21.94 27.38 -49.31
C LEU A 9 21.87 25.93 -49.83
N CYS A 10 22.13 24.95 -48.98
CA CYS A 10 21.58 23.60 -49.14
C CYS A 10 20.43 23.46 -48.14
N ALA A 11 19.20 23.57 -48.64
CA ALA A 11 18.01 23.12 -47.94
C ALA A 11 18.06 21.59 -47.86
N ALA A 12 18.23 21.05 -46.66
CA ALA A 12 17.96 19.65 -46.40
C ALA A 12 16.44 19.46 -46.37
N LEU A 13 15.91 18.69 -47.32
CA LEU A 13 14.56 18.15 -47.25
C LEU A 13 14.50 17.21 -46.04
N CYS A 14 13.82 17.62 -44.96
CA CYS A 14 13.26 16.69 -44.01
C CYS A 14 12.03 16.05 -44.68
N LEU A 15 12.16 14.78 -45.04
CA LEU A 15 11.01 13.93 -45.35
C LEU A 15 10.22 13.73 -44.06
N LEU A 16 9.09 14.45 -43.93
CA LEU A 16 8.02 14.06 -43.02
C LEU A 16 7.53 12.68 -43.46
N ALA A 17 7.84 11.66 -42.67
CA ALA A 17 7.12 10.40 -42.74
C ALA A 17 5.72 10.69 -42.19
N GLY A 18 4.76 10.94 -43.08
CA GLY A 18 3.36 10.92 -42.71
C GLY A 18 3.01 9.51 -42.26
N CYS A 19 2.54 9.37 -41.03
CA CYS A 19 1.72 8.22 -40.65
C CYS A 19 0.55 8.19 -41.63
N ALA A 20 0.42 7.10 -42.39
CA ALA A 20 -0.79 6.87 -43.15
C ALA A 20 -1.88 6.51 -42.14
N ASP A 21 -3.01 7.22 -42.15
CA ASP A 21 -4.18 6.84 -41.37
C ASP A 21 -4.61 5.43 -41.81
N ASP A 22 -4.52 4.45 -40.91
CA ASP A 22 -4.91 3.06 -41.18
C ASP A 22 -6.44 2.90 -41.34
N PHE A 23 -7.23 3.96 -41.06
CA PHE A 23 -8.69 3.96 -41.16
C PHE A 23 -9.23 5.29 -41.73
N PRO A 24 -10.13 5.26 -42.72
CA PRO A 24 -10.85 6.45 -43.14
C PRO A 24 -11.80 6.91 -42.02
N THR A 25 -11.59 8.13 -41.51
CA THR A 25 -12.39 8.74 -40.45
C THR A 25 -13.31 9.80 -41.08
N GLU A 26 -14.62 9.76 -40.78
CA GLU A 26 -15.57 10.80 -41.21
C GLU A 26 -16.20 11.49 -39.98
N LEU A 27 -16.06 12.82 -39.92
CA LEU A 27 -16.77 13.64 -38.95
C LEU A 27 -18.23 13.84 -39.39
N ASN A 28 -19.18 13.66 -38.46
CA ASN A 28 -20.60 13.85 -38.75
C ASN A 28 -21.03 15.30 -38.45
N HIS A 29 -20.87 16.23 -39.40
CA HIS A 29 -21.29 17.62 -39.23
C HIS A 29 -22.28 18.11 -40.31
N ASN A 30 -23.42 18.65 -39.87
CA ASN A 30 -24.24 19.62 -40.60
C ASN A 30 -24.47 20.83 -39.68
N TYR A 31 -23.55 21.80 -39.62
CA TYR A 31 -23.78 23.10 -38.96
C TYR A 31 -23.08 24.27 -39.69
N TYR A 32 -23.71 25.45 -39.59
CA TYR A 32 -23.43 26.70 -40.31
C TYR A 32 -22.01 27.26 -40.06
N GLN A 33 -21.41 27.84 -41.10
CA GLN A 33 -20.13 28.56 -41.06
C GLN A 33 -20.38 30.07 -40.80
N ASP A 34 -19.74 30.62 -39.77
CA ASP A 34 -19.57 32.05 -39.51
C ASP A 34 -18.13 32.46 -39.89
N ASP A 35 -17.96 33.65 -40.50
CA ASP A 35 -16.72 34.14 -41.12
C ASP A 35 -15.82 34.95 -40.16
N THR A 36 -16.09 34.91 -38.85
CA THR A 36 -15.23 35.54 -37.83
C THR A 36 -14.02 34.63 -37.55
N PRO A 37 -12.76 35.12 -37.55
CA PRO A 37 -11.62 34.30 -37.14
C PRO A 37 -11.86 33.78 -35.72
N PRO A 38 -11.87 32.46 -35.48
CA PRO A 38 -12.14 31.93 -34.16
C PRO A 38 -11.07 32.43 -33.20
N ALA A 39 -11.48 32.76 -31.97
CA ALA A 39 -10.53 32.89 -30.88
C ALA A 39 -9.74 31.57 -30.78
N GLU A 40 -8.45 31.63 -30.45
CA GLU A 40 -7.66 30.42 -30.18
C GLU A 40 -7.54 30.22 -28.67
N PRO A 41 -7.74 28.99 -28.16
CA PRO A 41 -7.53 28.71 -26.75
C PRO A 41 -6.04 28.85 -26.40
N ASP A 42 -5.76 29.37 -25.21
CA ASP A 42 -4.38 29.53 -24.70
C ASP A 42 -3.83 28.18 -24.21
N ILE A 43 -3.37 27.37 -25.15
CA ILE A 43 -2.79 26.05 -24.93
C ILE A 43 -1.27 26.16 -24.86
N THR A 44 -0.68 25.55 -23.83
CA THR A 44 0.76 25.50 -23.64
C THR A 44 1.23 24.05 -23.54
N GLU A 45 2.55 23.84 -23.48
CA GLU A 45 3.12 22.50 -23.24
C GLU A 45 2.74 21.94 -21.86
N GLN A 46 2.31 22.79 -20.91
CA GLN A 46 1.83 22.37 -19.58
C GLN A 46 0.39 21.88 -19.59
N THR A 47 -0.38 22.22 -20.63
CA THR A 47 -1.79 21.90 -20.67
C THR A 47 -2.00 20.39 -20.71
N VAL A 48 -2.85 19.89 -19.82
CA VAL A 48 -3.21 18.47 -19.72
C VAL A 48 -4.43 18.21 -20.57
N LYS A 49 -4.36 17.24 -21.46
CA LYS A 49 -5.49 16.69 -22.21
C LYS A 49 -6.06 15.50 -21.44
N LEU A 50 -7.12 15.77 -20.67
CA LEU A 50 -7.74 14.82 -19.76
C LEU A 50 -9.06 14.28 -20.33
N GLY A 51 -9.23 12.96 -20.32
CA GLY A 51 -10.39 12.30 -20.92
C GLY A 51 -11.28 11.50 -19.97
N THR A 52 -12.48 11.13 -20.46
CA THR A 52 -13.27 10.02 -19.92
C THR A 52 -13.92 9.21 -21.02
N TYR A 53 -13.94 7.88 -20.85
CA TYR A 53 -14.50 6.98 -21.85
C TYR A 53 -15.08 5.68 -21.27
N ASN A 54 -16.40 5.49 -21.38
CA ASN A 54 -17.02 4.18 -21.21
C ASN A 54 -16.67 3.28 -22.41
N LEU A 55 -15.91 2.20 -22.16
CA LEU A 55 -15.33 1.34 -23.20
C LEU A 55 -16.32 0.29 -23.73
N TRP A 56 -17.41 0.08 -22.98
CA TRP A 56 -18.42 -0.96 -23.15
C TRP A 56 -17.85 -2.40 -23.16
N ILE A 57 -18.41 -3.27 -22.33
CA ILE A 57 -17.86 -4.62 -22.15
C ILE A 57 -17.75 -5.44 -23.45
N SER A 58 -16.71 -6.27 -23.55
CA SER A 58 -16.41 -7.05 -24.75
C SER A 58 -17.45 -8.12 -25.10
N ASN A 59 -18.16 -8.66 -24.11
CA ASN A 59 -18.95 -9.90 -24.26
C ASN A 59 -20.42 -9.67 -24.64
N LYS A 60 -20.89 -8.42 -24.74
CA LYS A 60 -22.26 -8.07 -25.18
C LYS A 60 -22.36 -7.75 -26.68
N GLY A 61 -21.23 -7.67 -27.37
CA GLY A 61 -21.14 -7.36 -28.80
C GLY A 61 -21.87 -8.35 -29.72
N THR A 62 -22.56 -7.84 -30.73
CA THR A 62 -23.14 -8.65 -31.82
C THR A 62 -22.90 -7.96 -33.18
N GLY A 63 -22.86 -8.73 -34.28
CA GLY A 63 -22.58 -8.18 -35.61
C GLY A 63 -21.22 -7.46 -35.68
N ASP A 64 -21.22 -6.21 -36.15
CA ASP A 64 -20.01 -5.38 -36.26
C ASP A 64 -19.44 -4.97 -34.89
N TYR A 65 -20.25 -5.08 -33.83
CA TYR A 65 -19.86 -4.75 -32.46
C TYR A 65 -19.27 -5.93 -31.68
N VAL A 66 -19.13 -7.12 -32.29
CA VAL A 66 -18.39 -8.24 -31.69
C VAL A 66 -16.96 -7.77 -31.38
N TRP A 67 -16.46 -8.11 -30.19
CA TRP A 67 -15.16 -7.64 -29.68
C TRP A 67 -14.01 -7.76 -30.69
N THR A 68 -13.93 -8.88 -31.41
CA THR A 68 -12.86 -9.12 -32.40
C THR A 68 -12.87 -8.14 -33.58
N HIS A 69 -14.01 -7.50 -33.88
CA HIS A 69 -14.11 -6.44 -34.89
C HIS A 69 -13.93 -5.05 -34.28
N ARG A 70 -14.44 -4.85 -33.05
CA ARG A 70 -14.44 -3.53 -32.39
C ARG A 70 -13.12 -3.16 -31.72
N ARG A 71 -12.34 -4.13 -31.23
CA ARG A 71 -11.17 -3.87 -30.37
C ARG A 71 -10.09 -2.99 -31.01
N ASP A 72 -9.83 -3.18 -32.31
CA ASP A 72 -8.82 -2.40 -33.04
C ASP A 72 -9.34 -0.98 -33.31
N ILE A 73 -10.63 -0.83 -33.57
CA ILE A 73 -11.31 0.46 -33.72
C ILE A 73 -11.30 1.23 -32.38
N LEU A 74 -11.61 0.55 -31.28
CA LEU A 74 -11.56 1.14 -29.93
C LEU A 74 -10.15 1.58 -29.56
N ALA A 75 -9.15 0.73 -29.79
CA ALA A 75 -7.76 1.07 -29.52
C ALA A 75 -7.30 2.27 -30.37
N GLN A 76 -7.72 2.35 -31.64
CA GLN A 76 -7.41 3.49 -32.51
C GLN A 76 -8.08 4.78 -32.01
N SER A 77 -9.35 4.69 -31.59
CA SER A 77 -10.08 5.83 -31.01
C SER A 77 -9.36 6.44 -29.81
N ILE A 78 -8.83 5.59 -28.92
CA ILE A 78 -8.05 6.03 -27.75
C ILE A 78 -6.77 6.76 -28.20
N VAL A 79 -6.02 6.18 -29.15
CA VAL A 79 -4.80 6.82 -29.67
C VAL A 79 -5.11 8.15 -30.37
N ASN A 80 -6.18 8.23 -31.15
CA ASN A 80 -6.56 9.44 -31.87
C ASN A 80 -7.08 10.56 -30.95
N ASN A 81 -7.67 10.19 -29.81
CA ASN A 81 -8.04 11.18 -28.79
C ASN A 81 -6.81 11.71 -28.04
N ASP A 82 -5.68 10.98 -28.07
CA ASP A 82 -4.34 11.49 -27.72
C ASP A 82 -4.28 12.11 -26.32
N TRP A 83 -4.92 11.47 -25.34
CA TRP A 83 -4.95 11.93 -23.95
C TRP A 83 -3.59 11.78 -23.27
N ASP A 84 -3.25 12.73 -22.40
CA ASP A 84 -2.15 12.51 -21.45
C ASP A 84 -2.63 11.58 -20.31
N ILE A 85 -3.92 11.67 -19.94
CA ILE A 85 -4.55 10.87 -18.88
C ILE A 85 -6.05 10.79 -19.09
N PHE A 86 -6.67 9.63 -18.84
CA PHE A 86 -8.13 9.50 -18.90
C PHE A 86 -8.68 8.44 -17.94
N GLY A 87 -9.91 8.67 -17.49
CA GLY A 87 -10.68 7.67 -16.76
C GLY A 87 -11.50 6.79 -17.71
N PHE A 88 -11.62 5.51 -17.40
CA PHE A 88 -12.41 4.58 -18.21
C PHE A 88 -13.39 3.75 -17.39
N GLN A 89 -14.46 3.28 -18.03
CA GLN A 89 -15.52 2.47 -17.42
C GLN A 89 -15.82 1.22 -18.27
N GLU A 90 -16.49 0.24 -17.65
CA GLU A 90 -16.94 -1.01 -18.27
C GLU A 90 -15.83 -1.88 -18.90
N ALA A 91 -14.62 -1.84 -18.34
CA ALA A 91 -13.58 -2.79 -18.72
C ALA A 91 -13.84 -4.16 -18.08
N ASN A 92 -14.15 -5.19 -18.87
CA ASN A 92 -14.15 -6.56 -18.35
C ASN A 92 -12.76 -7.22 -18.53
N SER A 93 -12.58 -8.44 -18.03
CA SER A 93 -11.27 -9.13 -18.05
C SER A 93 -10.65 -9.30 -19.45
N THR A 94 -11.46 -9.40 -20.51
CA THR A 94 -10.96 -9.41 -21.89
C THR A 94 -10.37 -8.05 -22.27
N ILE A 95 -11.06 -6.95 -21.96
CA ILE A 95 -10.55 -5.59 -22.22
C ILE A 95 -9.26 -5.38 -21.45
N GLN A 96 -9.24 -5.75 -20.16
CA GLN A 96 -8.06 -5.61 -19.31
C GLN A 96 -6.83 -6.34 -19.87
N SER A 97 -7.01 -7.50 -20.51
CA SER A 97 -5.91 -8.32 -21.03
C SER A 97 -5.49 -7.96 -22.45
N GLU A 98 -6.41 -7.47 -23.30
CA GLU A 98 -6.11 -7.22 -24.72
C GLU A 98 -5.90 -5.73 -25.03
N LEU A 99 -6.74 -4.83 -24.51
CA LEU A 99 -6.78 -3.43 -24.93
C LEU A 99 -5.46 -2.68 -24.70
N PRO A 100 -4.77 -2.80 -23.55
CA PRO A 100 -3.48 -2.14 -23.34
C PRO A 100 -2.44 -2.49 -24.41
N THR A 101 -2.39 -3.76 -24.83
CA THR A 101 -1.45 -4.21 -25.87
C THR A 101 -1.84 -3.68 -27.25
N LEU A 102 -3.14 -3.60 -27.55
CA LEU A 102 -3.64 -3.06 -28.82
C LEU A 102 -3.37 -1.56 -28.94
N VAL A 103 -3.57 -0.81 -27.86
CA VAL A 103 -3.27 0.63 -27.79
C VAL A 103 -1.76 0.86 -27.97
N ALA A 104 -0.92 0.08 -27.28
CA ALA A 104 0.53 0.13 -27.46
C ALA A 104 0.96 -0.19 -28.90
N GLY A 105 0.35 -1.22 -29.51
CA GLY A 105 0.62 -1.59 -30.90
C GLY A 105 0.23 -0.52 -31.93
N LYS A 106 -0.64 0.43 -31.55
CA LYS A 106 -1.07 1.57 -32.36
C LYS A 106 -0.34 2.88 -32.03
N GLY A 107 0.65 2.83 -31.16
CA GLY A 107 1.50 3.96 -30.81
C GLY A 107 1.07 4.74 -29.56
N GLY A 108 0.05 4.28 -28.82
CA GLY A 108 -0.26 4.86 -27.51
C GLY A 108 0.72 4.40 -26.44
N ASN A 109 1.11 5.30 -25.53
CA ASN A 109 1.94 4.97 -24.38
C ASN A 109 1.14 5.23 -23.10
N TYR A 110 0.64 4.17 -22.48
CA TYR A 110 -0.15 4.30 -21.26
C TYR A 110 0.18 3.20 -20.26
N GLU A 111 0.31 3.57 -19.00
CA GLU A 111 0.15 2.67 -17.88
C GLU A 111 -1.33 2.62 -17.47
N TRP A 112 -1.82 1.44 -17.09
CA TRP A 112 -3.23 1.20 -16.81
C TRP A 112 -3.44 0.71 -15.39
N TRP A 113 -4.23 1.45 -14.63
CA TRP A 113 -4.70 1.03 -13.31
C TRP A 113 -6.16 0.61 -13.38
N PHE A 114 -6.43 -0.69 -13.27
CA PHE A 114 -7.78 -1.27 -13.27
C PHE A 114 -8.27 -1.58 -11.85
N VAL A 115 -9.53 -1.28 -11.57
CA VAL A 115 -10.21 -1.60 -10.31
C VAL A 115 -11.55 -2.26 -10.61
N GLY A 116 -11.75 -3.50 -10.14
CA GLY A 116 -12.95 -4.30 -10.41
C GLY A 116 -14.00 -4.16 -9.31
N ARG A 117 -15.27 -4.10 -9.71
CA ARG A 117 -16.40 -3.99 -8.76
C ARG A 117 -16.66 -5.25 -7.94
N ASP A 118 -16.22 -6.42 -8.44
CA ASP A 118 -16.42 -7.74 -7.84
C ASP A 118 -15.11 -8.41 -7.40
N SER A 119 -13.97 -7.75 -7.62
CA SER A 119 -12.64 -8.20 -7.19
C SER A 119 -11.63 -7.06 -7.25
N GLN A 120 -10.84 -6.90 -6.17
CA GLN A 120 -9.78 -5.89 -6.09
C GLN A 120 -8.78 -5.94 -7.26
N ASP A 121 -8.50 -7.12 -7.82
CA ASP A 121 -7.55 -7.29 -8.92
C ASP A 121 -8.13 -6.97 -10.31
N GLY A 122 -9.38 -6.50 -10.39
CA GLY A 122 -10.02 -6.13 -11.66
C GLY A 122 -10.53 -7.29 -12.51
N LYS A 123 -10.29 -8.55 -12.12
CA LYS A 123 -10.49 -9.70 -13.01
C LYS A 123 -11.91 -10.25 -13.05
N ASN A 124 -12.72 -9.94 -12.04
CA ASN A 124 -14.13 -10.29 -11.97
C ASN A 124 -15.00 -9.04 -12.03
N GLY A 125 -16.09 -9.13 -12.80
CA GLY A 125 -17.03 -8.04 -12.98
C GLY A 125 -16.58 -7.02 -14.03
N GLU A 126 -17.29 -5.88 -14.03
CA GLU A 126 -16.83 -4.68 -14.72
C GLU A 126 -15.83 -3.94 -13.85
N ALA A 127 -14.80 -3.42 -14.49
CA ALA A 127 -13.81 -2.54 -13.91
C ALA A 127 -13.94 -1.13 -14.48
N LEU A 128 -13.48 -0.18 -13.68
CA LEU A 128 -13.14 1.17 -14.09
C LEU A 128 -11.67 1.42 -13.76
N GLY A 129 -11.14 2.58 -14.15
CA GLY A 129 -9.75 2.88 -13.84
C GLY A 129 -9.22 4.13 -14.50
N ILE A 130 -7.90 4.30 -14.37
CA ILE A 130 -7.14 5.43 -14.93
C ILE A 130 -6.09 4.85 -15.88
N ALA A 131 -5.99 5.42 -17.06
CA ALA A 131 -4.89 5.21 -17.98
C ALA A 131 -4.14 6.54 -18.19
N TYR A 132 -2.82 6.52 -18.09
CA TYR A 132 -2.00 7.73 -18.07
C TYR A 132 -0.67 7.53 -18.78
N ASP A 133 -0.12 8.58 -19.39
CA ASP A 133 1.22 8.58 -19.95
C ASP A 133 2.25 8.47 -18.81
N PRO A 134 2.97 7.34 -18.69
CA PRO A 134 3.90 7.13 -17.60
C PRO A 134 5.16 7.97 -17.72
N ASP A 135 5.44 8.58 -18.88
CA ASP A 135 6.58 9.49 -19.02
C ASP A 135 6.28 10.84 -18.35
N ARG A 136 5.01 11.27 -18.36
CA ARG A 136 4.55 12.53 -17.79
C ARG A 136 4.02 12.40 -16.37
N PHE A 137 3.21 11.38 -16.09
CA PHE A 137 2.48 11.26 -14.83
C PHE A 137 2.93 10.09 -13.96
N GLU A 138 2.66 10.22 -12.67
CA GLU A 138 2.73 9.17 -11.67
C GLU A 138 1.46 9.20 -10.81
N LEU A 139 0.96 8.01 -10.43
CA LEU A 139 -0.18 7.86 -9.53
C LEU A 139 0.27 7.40 -8.14
N SER A 140 -0.04 8.19 -7.12
CA SER A 140 0.16 7.85 -5.70
C SER A 140 -1.17 7.89 -4.92
N ASP A 141 -1.14 7.49 -3.64
CA ASP A 141 -2.31 7.49 -2.73
C ASP A 141 -3.59 6.94 -3.37
N ARG A 142 -3.44 5.75 -3.97
CA ARG A 142 -4.50 5.06 -4.70
C ARG A 142 -5.51 4.45 -3.74
N HIS A 143 -6.77 4.83 -3.89
CA HIS A 143 -7.87 4.27 -3.12
C HIS A 143 -9.02 3.84 -4.04
N TYR A 144 -9.82 2.91 -3.56
CA TYR A 144 -11.08 2.54 -4.20
C TYR A 144 -12.11 2.17 -3.15
N PHE A 145 -13.40 2.35 -3.47
CA PHE A 145 -14.50 2.11 -2.54
C PHE A 145 -15.80 1.79 -3.28
N TRP A 146 -16.72 1.11 -2.58
CA TRP A 146 -18.05 0.79 -3.10
C TRP A 146 -19.03 1.93 -2.85
N LEU A 147 -19.92 2.17 -3.82
CA LEU A 147 -20.95 3.20 -3.75
C LEU A 147 -22.17 2.66 -3.00
N SER A 148 -22.06 2.57 -1.68
CA SER A 148 -23.05 1.98 -0.79
C SER A 148 -23.02 2.62 0.60
N PRO A 149 -23.94 2.24 1.52
CA PRO A 149 -23.85 2.62 2.94
C PRO A 149 -22.60 2.11 3.68
N THR A 150 -21.86 1.16 3.11
CA THR A 150 -20.65 0.55 3.68
C THR A 150 -19.53 0.57 2.65
N PRO A 151 -18.91 1.75 2.38
CA PRO A 151 -18.08 1.94 1.19
C PRO A 151 -16.75 1.18 1.24
N ASP A 152 -16.32 0.79 2.44
CA ASP A 152 -15.06 0.07 2.69
C ASP A 152 -15.22 -1.45 2.54
N GLU A 153 -16.44 -1.94 2.29
CA GLU A 153 -16.75 -3.36 2.13
C GLU A 153 -17.56 -3.60 0.85
N MET A 154 -17.31 -4.73 0.17
CA MET A 154 -18.04 -5.11 -1.04
C MET A 154 -19.53 -5.26 -0.75
N SER A 155 -20.34 -4.36 -1.32
CA SER A 155 -21.75 -4.24 -0.97
C SER A 155 -22.57 -3.55 -2.07
N TYR A 156 -23.86 -3.87 -2.11
CA TYR A 156 -24.85 -3.21 -2.96
C TYR A 156 -25.30 -1.89 -2.34
N GLY A 157 -25.59 -0.89 -3.18
CA GLY A 157 -26.00 0.43 -2.74
C GLY A 157 -27.51 0.63 -2.81
N TRP A 158 -28.17 0.83 -1.67
CA TRP A 158 -29.58 1.22 -1.57
C TRP A 158 -30.54 0.36 -2.43
N ASP A 159 -31.12 0.92 -3.48
CA ASP A 159 -32.06 0.26 -4.40
C ASP A 159 -31.38 -0.37 -5.64
N GLU A 160 -30.07 -0.22 -5.80
CA GLU A 160 -29.26 -0.92 -6.81
C GLU A 160 -28.82 -2.28 -6.26
N VAL A 161 -29.58 -3.32 -6.60
CA VAL A 161 -29.34 -4.69 -6.13
C VAL A 161 -28.82 -5.64 -7.22
N SER A 162 -28.61 -5.14 -8.44
CA SER A 162 -28.16 -5.95 -9.58
C SER A 162 -26.65 -5.85 -9.80
N TYR A 163 -26.04 -4.73 -9.43
CA TYR A 163 -24.62 -4.47 -9.66
C TYR A 163 -24.00 -3.79 -8.46
N HIS A 164 -22.84 -4.27 -8.01
CA HIS A 164 -21.96 -3.44 -7.21
C HIS A 164 -21.50 -2.24 -8.05
N ARG A 165 -21.36 -1.08 -7.44
CA ARG A 165 -20.83 0.12 -8.09
C ARG A 165 -19.66 0.63 -7.27
N ILE A 166 -18.65 1.14 -7.94
CA ILE A 166 -17.39 1.54 -7.32
C ILE A 166 -16.96 2.91 -7.84
N ALA A 167 -16.06 3.53 -7.10
CA ALA A 167 -15.20 4.60 -7.58
C ALA A 167 -13.75 4.31 -7.18
N CYS A 168 -12.81 4.83 -7.94
CA CYS A 168 -11.40 4.85 -7.58
C CYS A 168 -10.85 6.28 -7.64
N CYS A 169 -9.80 6.55 -6.89
CA CYS A 169 -9.15 7.84 -6.85
C CYS A 169 -7.65 7.74 -6.58
N ALA A 170 -6.92 8.72 -7.06
CA ALA A 170 -5.47 8.82 -6.89
C ALA A 170 -5.04 10.29 -6.87
N VAL A 171 -3.90 10.51 -6.24
CA VAL A 171 -3.10 11.72 -6.46
C VAL A 171 -2.31 11.53 -7.75
N VAL A 172 -2.39 12.51 -8.64
CA VAL A 172 -1.69 12.53 -9.93
C VAL A 172 -0.62 13.60 -9.89
N THR A 173 0.63 13.20 -10.06
CA THR A 173 1.78 14.11 -10.13
C THR A 173 2.24 14.25 -11.58
N ASP A 174 2.19 15.47 -12.12
CA ASP A 174 2.83 15.84 -13.38
C ASP A 174 4.33 16.08 -13.14
N LYS A 175 5.14 15.08 -13.50
CA LYS A 175 6.59 15.09 -13.29
C LYS A 175 7.29 16.11 -14.17
N ALA A 176 6.73 16.45 -15.33
CA ALA A 176 7.34 17.37 -16.27
C ALA A 176 7.29 18.82 -15.75
N TYR A 177 6.24 19.16 -15.02
CA TYR A 177 5.97 20.54 -14.57
C TYR A 177 5.88 20.72 -13.06
N GLY A 178 6.03 19.64 -12.28
CA GLY A 178 5.96 19.69 -10.83
C GLY A 178 4.59 20.14 -10.33
N LYS A 179 3.52 19.70 -10.99
CA LYS A 179 2.13 20.01 -10.63
C LYS A 179 1.43 18.78 -10.09
N GLN A 180 0.40 18.97 -9.28
CA GLN A 180 -0.35 17.87 -8.69
C GLN A 180 -1.86 18.14 -8.72
N PHE A 181 -2.65 17.10 -8.96
CA PHE A 181 -4.11 17.16 -8.88
C PHE A 181 -4.68 15.83 -8.39
N PHE A 182 -5.90 15.85 -7.88
CA PHE A 182 -6.59 14.66 -7.40
C PHE A 182 -7.61 14.19 -8.46
N MET A 183 -7.51 12.94 -8.91
CA MET A 183 -8.40 12.39 -9.93
C MET A 183 -9.27 11.28 -9.36
N MET A 184 -10.57 11.33 -9.67
CA MET A 184 -11.54 10.29 -9.34
C MET A 184 -12.21 9.76 -10.61
N VAL A 185 -12.47 8.46 -10.64
CA VAL A 185 -13.21 7.80 -11.72
C VAL A 185 -14.37 7.02 -11.11
N THR A 186 -15.56 7.15 -11.69
CA THR A 186 -16.75 6.42 -11.25
C THR A 186 -17.55 5.85 -12.42
N HIS A 187 -18.36 4.84 -12.14
CA HIS A 187 -19.49 4.47 -12.98
C HIS A 187 -20.71 4.37 -12.07
N MET A 188 -21.56 5.39 -12.12
CA MET A 188 -22.65 5.59 -11.16
C MET A 188 -23.74 4.50 -11.26
N PRO A 189 -24.50 4.27 -10.18
CA PRO A 189 -25.66 3.37 -10.18
C PRO A 189 -26.70 3.66 -11.28
N LEU A 190 -27.54 2.67 -11.60
CA LEU A 190 -28.69 2.83 -12.51
C LEU A 190 -29.97 3.19 -11.75
N ALA A 191 -30.06 2.83 -10.47
CA ALA A 191 -31.21 3.14 -9.63
C ALA A 191 -31.15 4.58 -9.08
N ASP A 192 -32.29 5.28 -9.06
CA ASP A 192 -32.38 6.71 -8.76
C ASP A 192 -31.91 7.05 -7.33
N MET A 193 -32.32 6.28 -6.32
CA MET A 193 -31.91 6.53 -4.93
C MET A 193 -30.43 6.23 -4.75
N ALA A 194 -29.96 5.11 -5.29
CA ALA A 194 -28.55 4.72 -5.25
C ALA A 194 -27.67 5.78 -5.90
N ARG A 195 -28.03 6.32 -7.08
CA ARG A 195 -27.29 7.43 -7.71
C ARG A 195 -27.22 8.65 -6.82
N SER A 196 -28.36 9.09 -6.27
CA SER A 196 -28.43 10.31 -5.46
C SER A 196 -27.61 10.22 -4.17
N GLU A 197 -27.58 9.05 -3.53
CA GLU A 197 -26.80 8.86 -2.30
C GLU A 197 -25.32 8.59 -2.60
N ALA A 198 -25.01 7.86 -3.67
CA ALA A 198 -23.63 7.63 -4.13
C ALA A 198 -22.89 8.94 -4.42
N ALA A 199 -23.57 9.95 -4.98
CA ALA A 199 -22.96 11.26 -5.22
C ALA A 199 -22.45 11.92 -3.92
N LYS A 200 -23.16 11.74 -2.80
CA LYS A 200 -22.74 12.25 -1.48
C LYS A 200 -21.53 11.50 -0.96
N VAL A 201 -21.51 10.16 -1.11
CA VAL A 201 -20.37 9.31 -0.74
C VAL A 201 -19.11 9.71 -1.52
N ILE A 202 -19.23 9.98 -2.82
CA ILE A 202 -18.08 10.42 -3.63
C ILE A 202 -17.51 11.76 -3.13
N ILE A 203 -18.36 12.73 -2.77
CA ILE A 203 -17.90 14.01 -2.18
C ILE A 203 -17.22 13.77 -0.83
N GLU A 204 -17.81 12.95 0.04
CA GLU A 204 -17.23 12.58 1.34
C GLU A 204 -15.85 11.95 1.17
N ARG A 205 -15.71 11.01 0.23
CA ARG A 205 -14.44 10.32 -0.02
C ARG A 205 -13.40 11.23 -0.68
N GLU A 206 -13.80 12.16 -1.55
CA GLU A 206 -12.85 13.18 -2.02
C GLU A 206 -12.31 14.01 -0.87
N GLN A 207 -13.17 14.50 0.03
CA GLN A 207 -12.73 15.30 1.18
C GLN A 207 -11.85 14.51 2.15
N MET A 208 -12.11 13.20 2.29
CA MET A 208 -11.33 12.31 3.14
C MET A 208 -9.93 12.04 2.59
N TYR A 209 -9.80 11.82 1.28
CA TYR A 209 -8.52 11.45 0.65
C TYR A 209 -7.73 12.67 0.15
N ASN A 210 -8.40 13.74 -0.27
CA ASN A 210 -7.77 15.00 -0.72
C ASN A 210 -7.64 16.00 0.45
N THR A 211 -6.93 15.61 1.50
CA THR A 211 -6.79 16.42 2.74
C THR A 211 -6.02 17.73 2.53
N LEU A 212 -5.17 17.78 1.50
CA LEU A 212 -4.35 18.94 1.13
C LEU A 212 -5.09 19.94 0.23
N GLY A 213 -6.33 19.64 -0.19
CA GLY A 213 -7.15 20.52 -1.01
C GLY A 213 -6.57 20.78 -2.41
N MET A 214 -5.96 19.75 -3.01
CA MET A 214 -5.49 19.76 -4.40
C MET A 214 -6.66 20.08 -5.36
N PRO A 215 -6.41 20.71 -6.53
CA PRO A 215 -7.41 20.77 -7.58
C PRO A 215 -7.87 19.34 -7.90
N SER A 216 -9.19 19.14 -7.99
CA SER A 216 -9.76 17.81 -8.15
C SER A 216 -10.63 17.68 -9.38
N VAL A 217 -10.56 16.51 -10.01
CA VAL A 217 -11.30 16.13 -11.22
C VAL A 217 -12.04 14.83 -10.96
N LEU A 218 -13.35 14.83 -11.14
CA LEU A 218 -14.18 13.62 -11.15
C LEU A 218 -14.62 13.34 -12.58
N VAL A 219 -14.35 12.13 -13.06
CA VAL A 219 -14.78 11.69 -14.39
C VAL A 219 -15.62 10.41 -14.35
N GLY A 220 -16.44 10.24 -15.38
CA GLY A 220 -17.05 8.95 -15.69
C GLY A 220 -18.45 9.01 -16.24
N ASP A 221 -19.02 7.82 -16.41
CA ASP A 221 -20.42 7.61 -16.74
C ASP A 221 -21.27 7.78 -15.48
N MET A 222 -22.06 8.85 -15.47
CA MET A 222 -22.90 9.24 -14.34
C MET A 222 -24.26 8.56 -14.36
N ASN A 223 -24.64 7.85 -15.44
CA ASN A 223 -26.00 7.32 -15.65
C ASN A 223 -27.11 8.35 -15.36
N ALA A 224 -26.78 9.63 -15.52
CA ALA A 224 -27.57 10.75 -15.03
C ALA A 224 -27.47 11.89 -16.02
N THR A 225 -28.61 12.52 -16.31
CA THR A 225 -28.63 13.76 -17.10
C THR A 225 -28.28 14.95 -16.21
N GLN A 226 -28.09 16.12 -16.82
CA GLN A 226 -27.73 17.33 -16.08
C GLN A 226 -28.76 17.74 -15.01
N ASP A 227 -30.02 17.36 -15.20
CA ASP A 227 -31.15 17.72 -14.32
C ASP A 227 -31.42 16.67 -13.22
N ASP A 228 -30.65 15.57 -13.19
CA ASP A 228 -30.74 14.53 -12.15
C ASP A 228 -30.26 15.04 -10.78
N ALA A 229 -30.79 14.46 -9.70
CA ALA A 229 -30.45 14.81 -8.32
C ALA A 229 -28.96 14.55 -8.00
N ALA A 230 -28.35 13.51 -8.58
CA ALA A 230 -26.92 13.22 -8.43
C ALA A 230 -26.08 14.34 -9.06
N SER A 231 -26.41 14.76 -10.29
CA SER A 231 -25.75 15.86 -10.99
C SER A 231 -25.88 17.19 -10.23
N ALA A 232 -27.05 17.47 -9.67
CA ALA A 232 -27.25 18.63 -8.80
C ALA A 232 -26.38 18.56 -7.52
N THR A 233 -26.22 17.37 -6.94
CA THR A 233 -25.37 17.14 -5.77
C THR A 233 -23.90 17.36 -6.09
N PHE A 234 -23.39 16.80 -7.19
CA PHE A 234 -22.00 17.04 -7.63
C PHE A 234 -21.72 18.53 -7.83
N ARG A 235 -22.66 19.28 -8.42
CA ARG A 235 -22.54 20.73 -8.62
C ARG A 235 -22.55 21.58 -7.34
N THR A 236 -22.76 20.97 -6.17
CA THR A 236 -22.54 21.65 -4.89
C THR A 236 -21.08 21.67 -4.47
N HIS A 237 -20.24 20.82 -5.06
CA HIS A 237 -18.83 20.62 -4.72
C HIS A 237 -17.89 20.90 -5.90
N TRP A 238 -18.26 20.46 -7.10
CA TRP A 238 -17.51 20.67 -8.35
C TRP A 238 -18.28 21.55 -9.36
N GLU A 239 -17.60 22.05 -10.38
CA GLU A 239 -18.18 22.67 -11.58
C GLU A 239 -18.26 21.65 -12.73
N ASP A 240 -19.34 21.69 -13.52
CA ASP A 240 -19.48 20.89 -14.75
C ASP A 240 -18.59 21.51 -15.85
N ALA A 241 -17.57 20.80 -16.32
CA ALA A 241 -16.61 21.34 -17.26
C ALA A 241 -17.24 21.76 -18.60
N TYR A 242 -18.33 21.12 -19.03
CA TYR A 242 -19.07 21.54 -20.22
C TYR A 242 -19.70 22.92 -20.03
N GLN A 243 -20.21 23.21 -18.82
CA GLN A 243 -20.85 24.49 -18.50
C GLN A 243 -19.85 25.59 -18.14
N ALA A 244 -18.71 25.22 -17.57
CA ALA A 244 -17.67 26.14 -17.12
C ALA A 244 -16.71 26.58 -18.24
N THR A 245 -16.54 25.75 -19.27
CA THR A 245 -15.71 26.11 -20.44
C THR A 245 -16.40 27.22 -21.25
N ASP A 246 -15.61 28.16 -21.78
CA ASP A 246 -16.13 29.17 -22.70
C ASP A 246 -16.83 28.47 -23.88
N PRO A 247 -18.11 28.81 -24.17
CA PRO A 247 -18.84 28.20 -25.28
C PRO A 247 -18.14 28.29 -26.64
N ALA A 248 -17.24 29.26 -26.85
CA ALA A 248 -16.42 29.36 -28.06
C ALA A 248 -15.38 28.23 -28.20
N PHE A 249 -15.06 27.52 -27.12
CA PHE A 249 -14.07 26.44 -27.04
C PHE A 249 -14.70 25.08 -26.69
N VAL A 250 -16.01 24.95 -26.89
CA VAL A 250 -16.74 23.68 -26.80
C VAL A 250 -16.92 23.10 -28.21
N ASP A 251 -16.37 21.92 -28.44
CA ASP A 251 -16.42 21.20 -29.73
C ASP A 251 -17.22 19.89 -29.64
N GLY A 252 -17.83 19.50 -30.75
CA GLY A 252 -18.65 18.29 -30.86
C GLY A 252 -20.10 18.45 -30.35
N PRO A 253 -20.86 17.34 -30.28
CA PRO A 253 -22.24 17.35 -29.81
C PRO A 253 -22.36 17.54 -28.29
N VAL A 254 -23.58 17.81 -27.81
CA VAL A 254 -23.89 17.89 -26.37
C VAL A 254 -23.94 16.50 -25.73
N GLY A 255 -24.53 15.55 -26.43
CA GLY A 255 -24.79 14.20 -25.99
C GLY A 255 -23.57 13.29 -26.13
N THR A 256 -23.43 12.38 -25.18
CA THR A 256 -22.32 11.42 -25.10
C THR A 256 -22.79 9.99 -25.35
N PHE A 257 -24.06 9.66 -25.11
CA PHE A 257 -24.59 8.32 -25.34
C PHE A 257 -25.18 8.16 -26.75
N ASN A 258 -24.52 7.36 -27.60
CA ASN A 258 -24.95 7.06 -28.96
C ASN A 258 -25.69 5.72 -29.10
N GLY A 259 -25.56 4.81 -28.13
CA GLY A 259 -26.29 3.54 -28.10
C GLY A 259 -26.02 2.62 -29.30
N HIS A 260 -24.81 2.69 -29.86
CA HIS A 260 -24.36 1.99 -31.07
C HIS A 260 -25.08 2.39 -32.36
N LYS A 261 -25.70 3.57 -32.40
CA LYS A 261 -26.50 4.04 -33.55
C LYS A 261 -25.96 5.36 -34.09
N THR A 262 -25.47 5.34 -35.32
CA THR A 262 -25.01 6.53 -36.05
C THR A 262 -26.13 7.53 -36.35
N SER A 263 -27.39 7.12 -36.21
CA SER A 263 -28.58 7.96 -36.35
C SER A 263 -29.09 8.60 -35.06
N THR A 264 -28.46 8.32 -33.91
CA THR A 264 -28.84 8.95 -32.64
C THR A 264 -28.62 10.46 -32.70
N ASP A 265 -29.63 11.22 -32.27
CA ASP A 265 -29.51 12.67 -32.11
C ASP A 265 -28.70 12.98 -30.85
N LEU A 266 -27.42 13.34 -31.05
CA LEU A 266 -26.52 13.75 -29.97
C LEU A 266 -26.59 15.26 -29.69
N SER A 267 -27.45 16.03 -30.36
CA SER A 267 -27.58 17.47 -30.07
C SER A 267 -28.38 17.76 -28.79
N VAL A 268 -29.06 16.76 -28.22
CA VAL A 268 -29.92 16.92 -27.05
C VAL A 268 -29.19 16.64 -25.74
N SER A 269 -29.42 17.48 -24.72
CA SER A 269 -28.80 17.34 -23.40
C SER A 269 -29.22 16.08 -22.63
N THR A 270 -30.35 15.47 -22.98
CA THR A 270 -30.79 14.19 -22.41
C THR A 270 -29.90 13.02 -22.81
N ALA A 271 -29.06 13.18 -23.83
CA ALA A 271 -28.06 12.19 -24.22
C ALA A 271 -26.69 12.40 -23.55
N ARG A 272 -26.51 13.45 -22.72
CA ARG A 272 -25.27 13.69 -21.98
C ARG A 272 -25.33 12.98 -20.62
N ILE A 273 -24.64 11.86 -20.52
CA ILE A 273 -24.55 11.06 -19.29
C ILE A 273 -23.12 10.85 -18.80
N ASP A 274 -22.11 11.19 -19.60
CA ASP A 274 -20.69 11.16 -19.25
C ASP A 274 -20.22 12.58 -18.94
N TYR A 275 -19.54 12.75 -17.81
CA TYR A 275 -19.16 14.07 -17.29
C TYR A 275 -17.70 14.13 -16.88
N ILE A 276 -17.18 15.35 -16.96
CA ILE A 276 -15.94 15.77 -16.29
C ILE A 276 -16.33 16.92 -15.37
N TYR A 277 -16.20 16.69 -14.06
CA TYR A 277 -16.44 17.67 -13.01
C TYR A 277 -15.10 18.15 -12.45
N THR A 278 -14.93 19.45 -12.21
CA THR A 278 -13.64 20.05 -11.81
C THR A 278 -13.79 21.03 -10.65
N ARG A 279 -12.76 21.16 -9.82
CA ARG A 279 -12.74 22.05 -8.64
C ARG A 279 -11.32 22.48 -8.32
N GLY A 280 -11.15 23.69 -7.79
CA GLY A 280 -9.90 24.15 -7.19
C GLY A 280 -9.08 25.02 -8.15
N GLN A 281 -7.76 25.03 -7.94
CA GLN A 281 -6.82 25.88 -8.69
C GLN A 281 -6.51 25.26 -10.06
N LEU A 282 -7.37 25.53 -11.04
CA LEU A 282 -7.22 25.06 -12.42
C LEU A 282 -7.82 26.05 -13.42
N SER A 283 -7.43 25.95 -14.69
CA SER A 283 -7.95 26.73 -15.80
C SER A 283 -8.40 25.81 -16.94
N LEU A 284 -9.71 25.71 -17.17
CA LEU A 284 -10.28 25.02 -18.33
C LEU A 284 -9.98 25.80 -19.61
N LYS A 285 -9.54 25.10 -20.65
CA LYS A 285 -9.19 25.68 -21.96
C LYS A 285 -10.18 25.29 -23.04
N THR A 286 -10.48 24.00 -23.15
CA THR A 286 -11.41 23.46 -24.15
C THR A 286 -12.19 22.30 -23.59
N TYR A 287 -13.36 22.03 -24.17
CA TYR A 287 -14.16 20.83 -23.93
C TYR A 287 -14.54 20.22 -25.27
N LYS A 288 -14.46 18.90 -25.41
CA LYS A 288 -14.81 18.20 -26.66
C LYS A 288 -15.55 16.90 -26.38
N VAL A 289 -16.63 16.64 -27.13
CA VAL A 289 -17.18 15.29 -27.31
C VAL A 289 -16.77 14.78 -28.68
N ASP A 290 -16.02 13.68 -28.74
CA ASP A 290 -15.62 13.07 -30.02
C ASP A 290 -16.68 12.06 -30.49
N ASN A 291 -17.41 12.42 -31.54
CA ASN A 291 -18.40 11.56 -32.20
C ASN A 291 -17.90 10.99 -33.53
N SER A 292 -16.60 10.72 -33.65
CA SER A 292 -16.02 10.10 -34.83
C SER A 292 -16.54 8.67 -35.07
N ILE A 293 -16.80 8.37 -36.34
CA ILE A 293 -17.22 7.04 -36.81
C ILE A 293 -16.04 6.40 -37.53
N TYR A 294 -15.76 5.15 -37.17
CA TYR A 294 -14.64 4.36 -37.69
C TYR A 294 -15.18 3.13 -38.39
N GLU A 295 -14.85 2.97 -39.67
CA GLU A 295 -15.35 1.86 -40.50
C GLU A 295 -16.88 1.67 -40.43
N GLY A 296 -17.63 2.77 -40.27
CA GLY A 296 -19.09 2.78 -40.24
C GLY A 296 -19.74 2.51 -38.88
N ILE A 297 -18.96 2.34 -37.80
CA ILE A 297 -19.47 2.17 -36.43
C ILE A 297 -18.88 3.18 -35.45
N TYR A 298 -19.54 3.38 -34.30
CA TYR A 298 -18.91 4.01 -33.15
C TYR A 298 -18.02 2.98 -32.42
N PRO A 299 -16.87 3.36 -31.85
CA PRO A 299 -16.01 2.42 -31.12
C PRO A 299 -16.61 1.89 -29.80
N SER A 300 -17.59 2.61 -29.24
CA SER A 300 -18.36 2.30 -28.04
C SER A 300 -19.78 2.89 -28.18
N ASP A 301 -20.74 2.49 -27.35
CA ASP A 301 -22.04 3.17 -27.25
C ASP A 301 -21.97 4.55 -26.59
N HIS A 302 -20.80 4.91 -26.08
CA HIS A 302 -20.49 6.24 -25.61
C HIS A 302 -19.51 6.93 -26.57
N CYS A 303 -19.59 8.25 -26.63
CA CYS A 303 -18.61 9.13 -27.23
C CYS A 303 -17.65 9.59 -26.12
N PRO A 304 -16.33 9.52 -26.34
CA PRO A 304 -15.40 10.00 -25.34
C PRO A 304 -15.48 11.53 -25.18
N VAL A 305 -15.21 11.97 -23.95
CA VAL A 305 -15.20 13.39 -23.58
C VAL A 305 -13.78 13.79 -23.22
N THR A 306 -13.33 14.95 -23.70
CA THR A 306 -11.99 15.49 -23.47
C THR A 306 -12.10 16.92 -22.94
N ILE A 307 -11.28 17.25 -21.95
CA ILE A 307 -10.94 18.64 -21.62
C ILE A 307 -9.46 18.90 -21.86
N GLN A 308 -9.12 20.15 -22.14
CA GLN A 308 -7.76 20.65 -21.98
C GLN A 308 -7.75 21.59 -20.77
N VAL A 309 -6.85 21.36 -19.82
CA VAL A 309 -6.85 22.03 -18.52
C VAL A 309 -5.43 22.26 -18.01
N ASP A 310 -5.20 23.43 -17.43
CA ASP A 310 -3.98 23.72 -16.67
C ASP A 310 -4.28 23.56 -15.18
N PHE A 311 -3.42 22.85 -14.44
CA PHE A 311 -3.48 22.76 -12.99
C PHE A 311 -2.44 23.69 -12.37
N ASP A 312 -2.88 24.55 -11.44
CA ASP A 312 -1.99 25.45 -10.72
C ASP A 312 -1.92 25.07 -9.25
N TYR A 313 -1.32 23.92 -9.00
CA TYR A 313 -1.02 23.43 -7.67
C TYR A 313 0.31 22.71 -7.72
N ASP A 314 1.31 23.28 -7.06
CA ASP A 314 2.66 22.72 -7.06
C ASP A 314 2.66 21.40 -6.30
N ALA A 315 3.25 20.38 -6.92
CA ALA A 315 3.62 19.17 -6.20
C ALA A 315 4.58 19.57 -5.06
N PRO A 316 4.48 18.95 -3.88
CA PRO A 316 5.46 19.18 -2.83
C PRO A 316 6.86 18.90 -3.38
N GLU A 317 7.80 19.83 -3.17
CA GLU A 317 9.20 19.57 -3.52
C GLU A 317 9.64 18.29 -2.80
N ALA A 318 10.22 17.35 -3.55
CA ALA A 318 10.80 16.15 -2.96
C ALA A 318 11.78 16.59 -1.87
N PRO A 319 11.68 16.06 -0.64
CA PRO A 319 12.52 16.52 0.45
C PRO A 319 13.99 16.30 0.09
N GLU A 320 14.80 17.35 0.23
CA GLU A 320 16.26 17.21 0.20
C GLU A 320 16.71 16.53 1.50
N ILE A 321 16.89 15.22 1.44
CA ILE A 321 17.36 14.43 2.57
C ILE A 321 18.88 14.55 2.64
N GLU A 322 19.42 15.03 3.76
CA GLU A 322 20.87 15.14 3.94
C GLU A 322 21.54 13.76 3.97
N GLY A 323 22.73 13.66 3.36
CA GLY A 323 23.60 12.48 3.43
C GLY A 323 24.00 11.97 2.05
N SER A 324 24.60 10.77 2.02
CA SER A 324 24.94 10.09 0.77
C SER A 324 24.60 8.60 0.81
N GLY A 325 23.90 8.14 1.85
CA GLY A 325 23.55 6.74 2.05
C GLY A 325 24.72 5.82 2.39
N THR A 326 25.88 6.35 2.77
CA THR A 326 27.05 5.55 3.15
C THR A 326 27.12 5.38 4.66
N ALA A 327 27.88 4.39 5.14
CA ALA A 327 28.03 4.17 6.59
C ALA A 327 28.65 5.37 7.34
N SER A 328 29.46 6.19 6.66
CA SER A 328 30.05 7.41 7.23
C SER A 328 29.19 8.67 7.05
N ASP A 329 28.20 8.60 6.15
CA ASP A 329 27.32 9.72 5.80
C ASP A 329 25.93 9.16 5.42
N PRO A 330 25.18 8.63 6.41
CA PRO A 330 23.87 8.04 6.18
C PRO A 330 22.85 9.11 5.77
N TRP A 331 21.81 8.69 5.06
CA TRP A 331 20.66 9.55 4.80
C TRP A 331 19.93 9.87 6.10
N LYS A 332 19.67 11.15 6.37
CA LYS A 332 19.06 11.63 7.62
C LYS A 332 17.58 11.89 7.45
N ILE A 333 16.76 11.01 7.99
CA ILE A 333 15.30 11.13 7.95
C ILE A 333 14.86 11.91 9.17
N SER A 334 14.08 12.98 8.96
CA SER A 334 13.66 13.90 10.02
C SER A 334 12.15 14.16 10.06
N SER A 335 11.42 13.71 9.04
CA SER A 335 10.00 14.01 8.87
C SER A 335 9.22 12.84 8.24
N PRO A 336 7.87 12.85 8.34
CA PRO A 336 7.02 11.92 7.59
C PRO A 336 7.25 11.97 6.07
N ALA A 337 7.50 13.17 5.52
CA ALA A 337 7.77 13.36 4.11
C ALA A 337 9.10 12.70 3.69
N ASP A 338 10.17 12.87 4.49
CA ASP A 338 11.46 12.22 4.26
C ASP A 338 11.30 10.69 4.29
N TRP A 339 10.55 10.17 5.27
CA TRP A 339 10.29 8.74 5.39
C TRP A 339 9.58 8.21 4.15
N ASN A 340 8.48 8.86 3.74
CA ASN A 340 7.70 8.42 2.59
C ASN A 340 8.52 8.50 1.30
N ALA A 341 9.29 9.58 1.08
CA ALA A 341 10.16 9.71 -0.09
C ALA A 341 11.23 8.60 -0.16
N VAL A 342 11.86 8.26 0.98
CA VAL A 342 12.81 7.14 1.06
C VAL A 342 12.11 5.82 0.77
N ALA A 343 10.97 5.57 1.41
CA ALA A 343 10.23 4.33 1.26
C ALA A 343 9.75 4.12 -0.18
N GLU A 344 9.20 5.15 -0.83
CA GLU A 344 8.75 5.14 -2.23
C GLU A 344 9.91 4.89 -3.19
N SER A 345 11.03 5.60 -3.02
CA SER A 345 12.23 5.35 -3.83
C SER A 345 12.73 3.92 -3.68
N ILE A 346 12.78 3.37 -2.45
CA ILE A 346 13.16 1.99 -2.20
C ILE A 346 12.18 1.00 -2.85
N ASN A 347 10.87 1.27 -2.72
CA ASN A 347 9.82 0.38 -3.22
C ASN A 347 9.68 0.42 -4.75
N SER A 348 10.05 1.51 -5.40
CA SER A 348 9.99 1.66 -6.86
C SER A 348 10.90 0.64 -7.57
N GLY A 349 12.03 0.30 -6.96
CA GLY A 349 13.08 -0.51 -7.60
C GLY A 349 13.65 0.11 -8.88
N ALA A 350 13.44 1.42 -9.11
CA ALA A 350 13.85 2.09 -10.33
C ALA A 350 15.39 2.11 -10.47
N ALA A 351 15.88 2.03 -11.71
CA ALA A 351 17.32 1.98 -11.99
C ALA A 351 18.05 3.28 -11.60
N ASP A 352 17.30 4.38 -11.55
CA ASP A 352 17.71 5.74 -11.18
C ASP A 352 17.21 6.15 -9.79
N ALA A 353 16.73 5.20 -8.98
CA ALA A 353 16.31 5.46 -7.60
C ALA A 353 17.43 6.11 -6.78
N VAL A 354 17.11 7.20 -6.10
CA VAL A 354 18.06 7.98 -5.28
C VAL A 354 18.36 7.24 -3.97
N TYR A 355 17.31 6.76 -3.31
CA TYR A 355 17.38 6.02 -2.05
C TYR A 355 17.28 4.52 -2.33
N LEU A 356 18.33 3.78 -1.96
CA LEU A 356 18.47 2.36 -2.25
C LEU A 356 18.20 1.51 -1.00
N SER A 357 17.62 0.32 -1.20
CA SER A 357 17.37 -0.64 -0.11
C SER A 357 18.63 -1.13 0.61
N THR A 358 19.81 -0.92 0.02
CA THR A 358 21.12 -1.34 0.52
C THR A 358 21.93 -0.20 1.18
N ALA A 359 21.38 1.01 1.21
CA ALA A 359 22.06 2.19 1.77
C ALA A 359 21.93 2.28 3.31
N CYS A 360 22.64 3.24 3.90
CA CYS A 360 22.56 3.56 5.32
C CYS A 360 21.66 4.77 5.57
N TYR A 361 20.78 4.64 6.56
CA TYR A 361 19.80 5.65 6.99
C TYR A 361 19.90 5.84 8.50
N GLU A 362 19.69 7.06 8.96
CA GLU A 362 19.49 7.37 10.37
C GLU A 362 18.29 8.28 10.60
N LEU A 363 17.61 8.11 11.72
CA LEU A 363 16.70 9.13 12.20
C LEU A 363 17.50 10.26 12.84
N SER A 364 17.14 11.49 12.50
CA SER A 364 17.69 12.72 13.11
C SER A 364 16.67 13.46 13.98
N ALA A 365 15.42 13.01 13.97
CA ALA A 365 14.33 13.48 14.81
C ALA A 365 13.30 12.36 15.02
N ASP A 366 12.42 12.57 15.99
CA ASP A 366 11.21 11.74 16.11
C ASP A 366 10.25 12.04 14.96
N ILE A 367 9.57 11.01 14.46
CA ILE A 367 8.62 11.12 13.35
C ILE A 367 7.22 10.82 13.84
N ASP A 368 6.26 11.69 13.51
CA ASP A 368 4.86 11.55 13.89
C ASP A 368 3.95 11.54 12.66
N PHE A 369 3.24 10.43 12.46
CA PHE A 369 2.29 10.23 11.35
C PHE A 369 0.85 10.59 11.70
N GLU A 370 0.59 11.34 12.77
CA GLU A 370 -0.78 11.78 13.08
C GLU A 370 -1.42 12.53 11.89
N GLY A 371 -2.55 12.02 11.41
CA GLY A 371 -3.28 12.57 10.26
C GLY A 371 -2.65 12.30 8.89
N GLN A 372 -1.60 11.48 8.82
CA GLN A 372 -0.84 11.17 7.60
C GLN A 372 -0.69 9.66 7.41
N SER A 373 -0.49 9.25 6.16
CA SER A 373 -0.19 7.86 5.81
C SER A 373 1.32 7.61 5.85
N ALA A 374 1.72 6.46 6.39
CA ALA A 374 3.10 5.99 6.31
C ALA A 374 3.24 4.95 5.19
N VAL A 375 4.22 5.14 4.32
CA VAL A 375 4.59 4.15 3.30
C VAL A 375 5.54 3.12 3.95
N PRO A 376 5.22 1.82 3.95
CA PRO A 376 6.12 0.80 4.46
C PRO A 376 7.38 0.68 3.59
N VAL A 377 8.55 0.46 4.21
CA VAL A 377 9.82 0.29 3.50
C VAL A 377 9.98 -1.16 3.02
N SER A 378 10.45 -1.34 1.79
CA SER A 378 10.59 -2.67 1.17
C SER A 378 9.29 -3.47 1.27
N PHE A 379 8.26 -2.93 0.61
CA PHE A 379 6.92 -3.52 0.55
C PHE A 379 6.40 -3.60 -0.87
N GLU A 380 5.89 -4.77 -1.24
CA GLU A 380 5.18 -5.01 -2.49
C GLU A 380 4.02 -5.99 -2.24
N THR A 381 2.80 -5.64 -2.69
CA THR A 381 1.58 -6.40 -2.35
C THR A 381 1.65 -7.88 -2.74
N GLY A 382 2.32 -8.22 -3.84
CA GLY A 382 2.39 -9.58 -4.40
C GLY A 382 3.72 -10.30 -4.21
N SER A 383 4.72 -9.66 -3.60
CA SER A 383 6.10 -10.16 -3.58
C SER A 383 6.80 -9.78 -2.28
N LEU A 384 7.74 -10.61 -1.82
CA LEU A 384 8.52 -10.33 -0.63
C LEU A 384 9.86 -9.70 -1.03
N VAL A 385 9.96 -8.39 -0.85
CA VAL A 385 11.19 -7.61 -1.03
C VAL A 385 11.84 -7.34 0.34
N TYR A 386 13.15 -7.11 0.35
CA TYR A 386 13.94 -6.99 1.57
C TYR A 386 14.75 -5.69 1.59
N PHE A 387 14.75 -5.05 2.75
CA PHE A 387 15.70 -4.00 3.09
C PHE A 387 17.06 -4.65 3.44
N GLY A 388 18.11 -4.33 2.70
CA GLY A 388 19.46 -4.91 2.87
C GLY A 388 20.48 -3.98 3.51
N GLY A 389 20.09 -2.73 3.80
CA GLY A 389 20.95 -1.67 4.29
C GLY A 389 21.09 -1.62 5.82
N VAL A 390 21.38 -0.42 6.33
CA VAL A 390 21.38 -0.14 7.78
C VAL A 390 20.39 0.97 8.06
N PHE A 391 19.46 0.73 8.98
CA PHE A 391 18.56 1.73 9.52
C PHE A 391 18.85 1.92 11.00
N ASP A 392 19.39 3.08 11.38
CA ASP A 392 19.74 3.44 12.75
C ASP A 392 18.74 4.48 13.28
N GLY A 393 17.85 4.07 14.17
CA GLY A 393 16.90 4.98 14.80
C GLY A 393 17.55 6.01 15.73
N LYS A 394 18.82 5.85 16.13
CA LYS A 394 19.53 6.76 17.05
C LYS A 394 18.81 7.03 18.38
N GLY A 395 17.90 6.13 18.78
CA GLY A 395 17.03 6.28 19.94
C GLY A 395 15.77 7.11 19.70
N HIS A 396 15.52 7.57 18.47
CA HIS A 396 14.32 8.29 18.09
C HIS A 396 13.09 7.38 17.96
N THR A 397 11.92 8.02 18.02
CA THR A 397 10.63 7.34 17.96
C THR A 397 9.90 7.65 16.66
N ILE A 398 9.32 6.62 16.04
CA ILE A 398 8.27 6.74 15.02
C ILE A 398 6.92 6.46 15.69
N ARG A 399 5.94 7.34 15.52
CA ARG A 399 4.63 7.19 16.19
C ARG A 399 3.42 7.45 15.32
N ASN A 400 2.26 6.96 15.79
CA ASN A 400 0.93 7.20 15.23
C ASN A 400 0.70 6.63 13.82
N VAL A 401 1.45 5.60 13.44
CA VAL A 401 1.30 4.92 12.16
C VAL A 401 0.00 4.11 12.15
N LYS A 402 -0.86 4.35 11.16
CA LYS A 402 -2.09 3.58 10.92
C LYS A 402 -2.08 3.02 9.52
N THR A 403 -2.29 1.71 9.39
CA THR A 403 -2.30 1.06 8.07
C THR A 403 -3.32 -0.06 8.01
N THR A 404 -4.04 -0.10 6.89
CA THR A 404 -4.91 -1.21 6.50
C THR A 404 -4.49 -1.71 5.13
N ALA A 405 -3.95 -2.92 5.06
CA ALA A 405 -3.47 -3.50 3.80
C ALA A 405 -3.51 -5.05 3.80
N SER A 406 -3.37 -5.63 2.61
CA SER A 406 -3.33 -7.07 2.35
C SER A 406 -2.12 -7.45 1.50
N GLY A 407 -1.67 -8.71 1.57
CA GLY A 407 -0.49 -9.23 0.86
C GLY A 407 0.21 -10.36 1.63
N GLU A 408 1.53 -10.53 1.43
CA GLU A 408 2.28 -11.64 2.05
C GLU A 408 2.93 -11.31 3.41
N SER A 409 3.64 -10.19 3.53
CA SER A 409 4.39 -9.82 4.75
C SER A 409 4.37 -8.31 5.00
N PHE A 410 4.20 -7.90 6.27
CA PHE A 410 4.07 -6.48 6.61
C PHE A 410 4.68 -6.08 7.96
N GLY A 411 5.22 -4.88 8.01
CA GLY A 411 5.57 -4.07 9.18
C GLY A 411 5.91 -2.66 8.71
N LEU A 412 6.56 -1.83 9.55
CA LEU A 412 7.25 -0.63 9.02
C LEU A 412 8.23 -0.99 7.90
N PHE A 413 8.79 -2.20 7.98
CA PHE A 413 9.53 -2.87 6.91
C PHE A 413 8.76 -4.13 6.48
N GLY A 414 8.54 -4.33 5.18
CA GLY A 414 7.92 -5.58 4.70
C GLY A 414 8.83 -6.79 4.94
N GLY A 415 10.12 -6.64 4.60
CA GLY A 415 11.17 -7.60 4.90
C GLY A 415 12.50 -6.93 5.24
N ASN A 416 13.31 -7.58 6.08
CA ASN A 416 14.66 -7.14 6.43
C ASN A 416 15.68 -8.25 6.19
N GLU A 417 16.77 -7.97 5.48
CA GLU A 417 17.99 -8.78 5.42
C GLU A 417 19.24 -8.00 5.84
N GLY A 418 19.10 -6.70 6.08
CA GLY A 418 20.12 -5.79 6.61
C GLY A 418 20.06 -5.65 8.13
N THR A 419 20.27 -4.44 8.64
CA THR A 419 20.24 -4.12 10.08
C THR A 419 19.25 -3.01 10.37
N ILE A 420 18.36 -3.23 11.35
CA ILE A 420 17.49 -2.20 11.94
C ILE A 420 17.86 -2.10 13.41
N LYS A 421 18.20 -0.90 13.90
CA LYS A 421 18.64 -0.76 15.29
C LYS A 421 18.23 0.56 15.94
N ASP A 422 18.24 0.57 17.26
CA ASP A 422 18.07 1.77 18.10
C ASP A 422 16.81 2.59 17.76
N LEU A 423 15.70 1.92 17.48
CA LEU A 423 14.44 2.53 17.06
C LEU A 423 13.33 2.27 18.08
N ALA A 424 12.55 3.29 18.41
CA ALA A 424 11.29 3.12 19.12
C ALA A 424 10.09 3.30 18.17
N VAL A 425 9.07 2.46 18.33
CA VAL A 425 7.82 2.56 17.58
C VAL A 425 6.65 2.57 18.55
N GLU A 426 5.83 3.63 18.51
CA GLU A 426 4.75 3.83 19.46
C GLU A 426 3.41 4.13 18.77
N ASN A 427 2.32 3.62 19.35
CA ASN A 427 0.96 3.83 18.85
C ASN A 427 0.79 3.44 17.37
N LEU A 428 1.45 2.36 16.95
CA LEU A 428 1.21 1.75 15.64
C LEU A 428 -0.07 0.91 15.71
N ALA A 429 -1.00 1.14 14.79
CA ALA A 429 -2.21 0.34 14.64
C ALA A 429 -2.25 -0.29 13.26
N LEU A 430 -2.16 -1.62 13.24
CA LEU A 430 -2.19 -2.44 12.03
C LEU A 430 -3.42 -3.33 12.04
N SER A 431 -4.28 -3.20 11.04
CA SER A 431 -5.35 -4.16 10.77
C SER A 431 -5.14 -4.78 9.39
N THR A 432 -5.11 -6.10 9.28
CA THR A 432 -4.56 -6.72 8.08
C THR A 432 -5.11 -8.08 7.70
N ALA A 433 -5.19 -8.36 6.39
CA ALA A 433 -5.32 -9.71 5.83
C ALA A 433 -3.98 -10.40 5.45
N PHE A 434 -2.83 -9.86 5.88
CA PHE A 434 -1.48 -10.39 5.60
C PHE A 434 -1.26 -11.74 6.26
N LYS A 435 -0.55 -12.66 5.58
CA LYS A 435 -0.18 -13.96 6.15
C LYS A 435 0.77 -13.83 7.35
N THR A 436 1.70 -12.88 7.28
CA THR A 436 2.72 -12.62 8.31
C THR A 436 2.81 -11.13 8.60
N ALA A 437 2.80 -10.75 9.88
CA ALA A 437 2.92 -9.35 10.25
C ALA A 437 3.71 -9.14 11.54
N GLY A 438 4.52 -8.10 11.56
CA GLY A 438 5.13 -7.58 12.78
C GLY A 438 5.05 -6.06 12.85
N GLY A 439 5.13 -5.50 14.06
CA GLY A 439 5.09 -4.05 14.25
C GLY A 439 6.29 -3.34 13.60
N ILE A 440 7.47 -3.97 13.63
CA ILE A 440 8.68 -3.45 13.01
C ILE A 440 8.86 -4.06 11.62
N VAL A 441 8.84 -5.39 11.54
CA VAL A 441 9.05 -6.11 10.27
C VAL A 441 8.12 -7.29 10.11
N GLY A 442 7.66 -7.54 8.89
CA GLY A 442 6.94 -8.77 8.57
C GLY A 442 7.86 -10.00 8.68
N THR A 443 8.87 -10.06 7.82
CA THR A 443 9.86 -11.15 7.80
C THR A 443 11.29 -10.64 8.02
N ASN A 444 11.93 -11.07 9.11
CA ASN A 444 13.33 -10.76 9.38
C ASN A 444 14.26 -11.90 8.92
N ARG A 445 15.33 -11.57 8.20
CA ARG A 445 16.49 -12.41 7.87
C ARG A 445 17.81 -11.75 8.29
N GLY A 446 17.77 -10.47 8.61
CA GLY A 446 18.91 -9.67 9.05
C GLY A 446 18.98 -9.56 10.58
N VAL A 447 19.46 -8.42 11.05
CA VAL A 447 19.63 -8.11 12.48
C VAL A 447 18.66 -7.01 12.92
N ILE A 448 17.97 -7.23 14.03
CA ILE A 448 17.19 -6.21 14.73
C ILE A 448 17.79 -6.06 16.13
N ASP A 449 18.33 -4.89 16.46
CA ASP A 449 19.05 -4.64 17.71
C ASP A 449 18.55 -3.39 18.45
N GLY A 450 18.15 -3.51 19.72
CA GLY A 450 17.79 -2.33 20.51
C GLY A 450 16.48 -1.67 20.12
N VAL A 451 15.58 -2.41 19.45
CA VAL A 451 14.31 -1.88 18.97
C VAL A 451 13.20 -2.09 19.99
N THR A 452 12.37 -1.07 20.18
CA THR A 452 11.17 -1.17 21.03
C THR A 452 9.88 -0.90 20.26
N PHE A 453 8.82 -1.61 20.62
CA PHE A 453 7.50 -1.51 19.99
C PHE A 453 6.38 -1.39 21.03
N ARG A 454 5.38 -0.56 20.75
CA ARG A 454 4.09 -0.53 21.44
C ARG A 454 2.98 -0.22 20.45
N GLY A 455 1.99 -1.11 20.32
CA GLY A 455 0.92 -0.93 19.35
C GLY A 455 -0.09 -2.06 19.30
N GLU A 456 -1.04 -1.96 18.36
CA GLU A 456 -2.08 -2.94 18.11
C GLU A 456 -1.87 -3.61 16.74
N ILE A 457 -1.86 -4.94 16.72
CA ILE A 457 -1.73 -5.76 15.51
C ILE A 457 -2.94 -6.71 15.46
N ILE A 458 -3.81 -6.51 14.48
CA ILE A 458 -5.02 -7.30 14.26
C ILE A 458 -4.91 -7.98 12.89
N GLY A 459 -4.70 -9.28 12.88
CA GLY A 459 -4.67 -10.11 11.67
C GLY A 459 -6.03 -10.75 11.39
N SER A 460 -6.43 -10.81 10.11
CA SER A 460 -7.63 -11.44 9.59
C SER A 460 -7.39 -12.24 8.31
N GLY A 461 -8.40 -12.96 7.82
CA GLY A 461 -8.28 -13.75 6.59
C GLY A 461 -7.20 -14.83 6.67
N LYS A 462 -6.07 -14.64 5.98
CA LYS A 462 -4.94 -15.59 5.93
C LYS A 462 -3.88 -15.39 7.01
N ALA A 463 -4.06 -14.40 7.89
CA ALA A 463 -3.10 -14.09 8.95
C ALA A 463 -2.84 -15.29 9.86
N ALA A 464 -1.59 -15.73 9.91
CA ALA A 464 -1.19 -16.92 10.67
C ALA A 464 0.05 -16.71 11.53
N VAL A 465 0.84 -15.65 11.32
CA VAL A 465 2.08 -15.44 12.06
C VAL A 465 2.22 -13.97 12.44
N LEU A 466 1.99 -13.64 13.72
CA LEU A 466 1.95 -12.27 14.22
C LEU A 466 2.93 -12.07 15.38
N GLY A 467 3.70 -10.99 15.36
CA GLY A 467 4.51 -10.63 16.52
C GLY A 467 4.73 -9.14 16.71
N GLY A 468 5.07 -8.71 17.93
CA GLY A 468 5.24 -7.27 18.21
C GLY A 468 6.40 -6.66 17.43
N ILE A 469 7.55 -7.33 17.39
CA ILE A 469 8.72 -6.89 16.61
C ILE A 469 8.67 -7.48 15.21
N ALA A 470 8.64 -8.81 15.12
CA ALA A 470 8.64 -9.52 13.85
C ALA A 470 7.47 -10.49 13.74
N GLY A 471 6.86 -10.61 12.55
CA GLY A 471 5.99 -11.76 12.30
C GLY A 471 6.80 -13.04 12.32
N GLN A 472 7.67 -13.19 11.31
CA GLN A 472 8.58 -14.33 11.18
C GLN A 472 10.03 -13.90 11.35
N ASN A 473 10.75 -14.53 12.28
CA ASN A 473 12.18 -14.36 12.45
C ASN A 473 12.97 -15.53 11.84
N GLN A 474 13.80 -15.20 10.86
CA GLN A 474 14.78 -16.05 10.19
C GLN A 474 16.19 -15.42 10.23
N GLY A 475 16.42 -14.50 11.18
CA GLY A 475 17.69 -13.85 11.45
C GLY A 475 17.89 -13.63 12.95
N VAL A 476 18.36 -12.45 13.33
CA VAL A 476 18.67 -12.11 14.73
C VAL A 476 17.72 -11.03 15.22
N ILE A 477 17.10 -11.25 16.37
CA ILE A 477 16.45 -10.23 17.18
C ILE A 477 17.17 -10.21 18.52
N ILE A 478 17.77 -9.08 18.88
CA ILE A 478 18.59 -8.97 20.09
C ILE A 478 18.34 -7.64 20.79
N ASN A 479 18.32 -7.62 22.12
CA ASN A 479 18.12 -6.39 22.89
C ASN A 479 16.80 -5.65 22.56
N CYS A 480 15.73 -6.37 22.18
CA CYS A 480 14.48 -5.76 21.77
C CYS A 480 13.38 -5.87 22.83
N GLY A 481 12.42 -4.94 22.79
CA GLY A 481 11.33 -4.87 23.77
C GLY A 481 9.97 -4.62 23.15
N ASN A 482 8.96 -5.41 23.50
CA ASN A 482 7.56 -5.01 23.33
C ASN A 482 7.08 -4.37 24.63
N ARG A 483 6.64 -3.12 24.59
CA ARG A 483 6.24 -2.31 25.75
C ARG A 483 4.72 -2.22 25.94
N GLY A 484 3.94 -3.01 25.21
CA GLY A 484 2.50 -3.16 25.41
C GLY A 484 1.67 -3.15 24.14
N GLY A 485 0.35 -3.07 24.33
CA GLY A 485 -0.64 -3.16 23.27
C GLY A 485 -1.15 -4.58 23.04
N LYS A 486 -1.69 -4.86 21.85
CA LYS A 486 -2.50 -6.06 21.58
C LYS A 486 -2.08 -6.74 20.29
N ILE A 487 -2.09 -8.08 20.30
CA ILE A 487 -1.88 -8.89 19.10
C ILE A 487 -3.04 -9.89 18.98
N GLU A 488 -3.86 -9.76 17.94
CA GLU A 488 -5.06 -10.57 17.76
C GLU A 488 -5.16 -11.17 16.36
N ALA A 489 -5.67 -12.39 16.28
CA ALA A 489 -6.08 -13.02 15.03
C ALA A 489 -7.60 -13.24 15.03
N VAL A 490 -8.32 -12.55 14.15
CA VAL A 490 -9.79 -12.48 14.07
C VAL A 490 -10.28 -12.92 12.69
N GLU A 491 -11.50 -13.47 12.59
CA GLU A 491 -12.18 -13.71 11.30
C GLU A 491 -11.33 -14.42 10.22
N LEU A 492 -10.62 -15.49 10.62
CA LEU A 492 -9.73 -16.22 9.72
C LEU A 492 -10.48 -17.08 8.69
N ASP A 493 -9.85 -17.23 7.52
CA ASP A 493 -10.35 -18.07 6.43
C ASP A 493 -10.51 -19.53 6.88
N LYS A 494 -11.56 -20.19 6.37
CA LYS A 494 -11.80 -21.61 6.67
C LYS A 494 -10.60 -22.47 6.24
N GLY A 495 -9.95 -23.09 7.20
CA GLY A 495 -8.82 -24.00 6.97
C GLY A 495 -7.46 -23.45 7.37
N VAL A 496 -7.36 -22.17 7.76
CA VAL A 496 -6.20 -21.64 8.48
C VAL A 496 -6.07 -22.41 9.80
N LYS A 497 -4.90 -23.02 10.02
CA LYS A 497 -4.55 -23.79 11.21
C LYS A 497 -3.11 -23.48 11.60
N GLY A 498 -2.85 -23.33 12.89
CA GLY A 498 -1.49 -23.22 13.42
C GLY A 498 -0.99 -21.78 13.51
N GLU A 499 -1.87 -20.90 13.94
CA GLU A 499 -1.60 -19.49 14.22
C GLU A 499 -0.54 -19.37 15.31
N ASN A 500 0.52 -18.62 15.01
CA ASN A 500 1.66 -18.39 15.89
C ASN A 500 1.70 -16.91 16.26
N LEU A 501 1.44 -16.63 17.54
CA LEU A 501 1.40 -15.26 18.06
C LEU A 501 2.41 -15.14 19.20
N GLY A 502 3.23 -14.08 19.16
CA GLY A 502 4.10 -13.78 20.29
C GLY A 502 4.46 -12.32 20.44
N GLY A 503 4.76 -11.91 21.68
CA GLY A 503 4.99 -10.50 21.97
C GLY A 503 6.23 -9.92 21.28
N ILE A 504 7.28 -10.72 21.07
CA ILE A 504 8.44 -10.35 20.24
C ILE A 504 8.26 -10.88 18.82
N ALA A 505 8.02 -12.18 18.67
CA ALA A 505 7.89 -12.81 17.37
C ALA A 505 6.73 -13.79 17.29
N GLY A 506 6.05 -13.88 16.15
CA GLY A 506 5.09 -14.97 15.91
C GLY A 506 5.81 -16.32 15.82
N GLN A 507 6.86 -16.38 15.01
CA GLN A 507 7.64 -17.59 14.77
C GLN A 507 9.14 -17.29 14.68
N ILE A 508 9.96 -18.22 15.15
CA ILE A 508 11.39 -18.29 14.83
C ILE A 508 11.73 -19.63 14.16
N SER A 509 12.47 -19.58 13.04
CA SER A 509 12.89 -20.75 12.27
C SER A 509 14.22 -20.55 11.56
N LYS A 510 14.72 -21.59 10.87
CA LYS A 510 15.94 -21.52 10.07
C LYS A 510 15.90 -20.44 8.99
N GLY A 511 17.06 -19.85 8.78
CA GLY A 511 17.33 -18.93 7.67
C GLY A 511 17.66 -19.68 6.39
N SER A 512 18.04 -18.92 5.36
CA SER A 512 18.47 -19.46 4.06
C SER A 512 19.75 -20.31 4.15
N ASP A 513 20.56 -20.12 5.19
CA ASP A 513 21.79 -20.88 5.45
C ASP A 513 21.56 -22.25 6.10
N GLY A 514 20.31 -22.56 6.47
CA GLY A 514 19.92 -23.82 7.10
C GLY A 514 20.30 -23.95 8.58
N LYS A 515 20.73 -22.86 9.23
CA LYS A 515 21.07 -22.82 10.66
C LYS A 515 19.97 -22.16 11.48
N GLY A 516 19.88 -22.56 12.75
CA GLY A 516 18.93 -21.99 13.71
C GLY A 516 19.26 -20.53 14.01
N ASN A 517 18.22 -19.74 14.21
CA ASN A 517 18.28 -18.28 14.38
C ASN A 517 18.07 -17.85 15.82
N TYR A 518 18.16 -16.54 16.11
CA TYR A 518 18.28 -16.05 17.48
C TYR A 518 17.22 -15.01 17.87
N ILE A 519 16.58 -15.22 19.02
CA ILE A 519 15.94 -14.19 19.84
C ILE A 519 16.67 -14.15 21.18
N VAL A 520 17.34 -13.05 21.49
CA VAL A 520 18.27 -12.97 22.62
C VAL A 520 18.07 -11.69 23.40
N ASN A 521 18.07 -11.77 24.73
CA ASN A 521 18.07 -10.59 25.59
C ASN A 521 16.87 -9.66 25.33
N CYS A 522 15.67 -10.24 25.15
CA CYS A 522 14.46 -9.50 24.77
C CYS A 522 13.38 -9.57 25.83
N TYR A 523 12.46 -8.59 25.85
CA TYR A 523 11.33 -8.60 26.78
C TYR A 523 10.00 -8.22 26.16
N SER A 524 8.90 -8.65 26.76
CA SER A 524 7.56 -8.33 26.27
C SER A 524 6.58 -8.03 27.40
N TRP A 525 5.97 -6.86 27.37
CA TRP A 525 4.89 -6.43 28.27
C TRP A 525 3.53 -6.43 27.58
N ILE A 526 3.33 -7.36 26.65
CA ILE A 526 2.12 -7.42 25.84
C ILE A 526 0.87 -7.49 26.73
N GLU A 527 -0.09 -6.59 26.48
CA GLU A 527 -1.28 -6.45 27.32
C GLU A 527 -2.30 -7.53 26.97
N ARG A 528 -2.40 -7.88 25.68
CA ARG A 528 -3.35 -8.90 25.22
C ARG A 528 -2.85 -9.68 24.01
N VAL A 529 -3.03 -11.00 24.05
CA VAL A 529 -2.86 -11.87 22.89
C VAL A 529 -4.10 -12.73 22.68
N ALA A 530 -4.72 -12.67 21.49
CA ALA A 530 -5.95 -13.40 21.21
C ALA A 530 -5.89 -14.16 19.88
N SER A 531 -6.26 -15.44 19.87
CA SER A 531 -6.39 -16.23 18.64
C SER A 531 -7.27 -17.45 18.87
N ASN A 532 -7.99 -17.89 17.83
CA ASN A 532 -8.79 -19.11 17.87
C ASN A 532 -7.97 -20.40 17.70
N ASN A 533 -6.65 -20.33 17.51
CA ASN A 533 -5.73 -21.48 17.48
C ASN A 533 -4.29 -21.09 17.95
N ASN A 534 -3.45 -22.07 18.32
CA ASN A 534 -2.96 -22.16 19.71
C ASN A 534 -1.44 -22.18 19.96
N ASN A 535 -0.62 -21.52 19.14
CA ASN A 535 0.79 -21.29 19.52
C ASN A 535 0.96 -19.85 19.99
N ILE A 536 0.55 -19.61 21.24
CA ILE A 536 0.62 -18.28 21.88
C ILE A 536 1.70 -18.30 22.97
N GLY A 537 2.68 -17.40 22.86
CA GLY A 537 3.69 -17.19 23.89
C GLY A 537 3.98 -15.71 24.13
N GLY A 538 4.25 -15.32 25.37
CA GLY A 538 4.54 -13.91 25.69
C GLY A 538 5.77 -13.35 24.97
N ILE A 539 6.77 -14.18 24.68
CA ILE A 539 7.93 -13.85 23.84
C ILE A 539 7.71 -14.30 22.41
N VAL A 540 7.46 -15.60 22.20
CA VAL A 540 7.36 -16.19 20.87
C VAL A 540 6.27 -17.24 20.78
N GLY A 541 5.51 -17.23 19.68
CA GLY A 541 4.46 -18.21 19.43
C GLY A 541 5.03 -19.62 19.25
N ILE A 542 5.95 -19.79 18.30
CA ILE A 542 6.63 -21.07 18.04
C ILE A 542 8.14 -20.92 17.83
N VAL A 543 8.89 -21.87 18.42
CA VAL A 543 10.32 -22.08 18.16
C VAL A 543 10.51 -23.37 17.36
N SER A 544 11.15 -23.27 16.19
CA SER A 544 11.46 -24.44 15.35
C SER A 544 12.89 -24.44 14.81
N ASP A 545 13.25 -25.60 14.25
CA ASP A 545 14.42 -25.77 13.40
C ASP A 545 15.77 -25.43 14.07
N ASP A 546 15.98 -25.91 15.28
CA ASP A 546 17.17 -25.69 16.10
C ASP A 546 17.47 -24.21 16.41
N SER A 547 16.44 -23.34 16.36
CA SER A 547 16.58 -21.92 16.70
C SER A 547 16.63 -21.66 18.21
N PHE A 548 17.06 -20.47 18.61
CA PHE A 548 17.45 -20.11 19.97
C PHE A 548 16.56 -19.00 20.54
N VAL A 549 16.09 -19.20 21.78
CA VAL A 549 15.46 -18.17 22.61
C VAL A 549 16.21 -18.11 23.94
N VAL A 550 16.93 -17.03 24.18
CA VAL A 550 17.90 -16.95 25.28
C VAL A 550 17.72 -15.66 26.08
N ASN A 551 17.68 -15.79 27.40
CA ASN A 551 17.65 -14.65 28.33
C ASN A 551 16.51 -13.66 28.04
N CYS A 552 15.27 -14.15 27.95
CA CYS A 552 14.11 -13.36 27.59
C CYS A 552 13.04 -13.42 28.67
N TYR A 553 12.22 -12.37 28.82
CA TYR A 553 11.11 -12.40 29.78
C TYR A 553 9.81 -11.75 29.27
N SER A 554 8.68 -12.26 29.74
CA SER A 554 7.36 -11.69 29.42
C SER A 554 6.50 -11.40 30.65
N THR A 555 5.72 -10.32 30.56
CA THR A 555 4.58 -10.02 31.42
C THR A 555 3.32 -9.98 30.55
N LEU A 556 2.64 -11.11 30.44
CA LEU A 556 1.42 -11.27 29.67
C LEU A 556 0.21 -11.02 30.59
N ALA A 557 -0.65 -10.07 30.25
CA ALA A 557 -1.78 -9.70 31.12
C ALA A 557 -3.07 -10.46 30.77
N ASP A 558 -3.40 -10.58 29.49
CA ASP A 558 -4.64 -11.22 29.03
C ASP A 558 -4.43 -12.12 27.81
N VAL A 559 -5.08 -13.29 27.81
CA VAL A 559 -5.02 -14.26 26.71
C VAL A 559 -6.40 -14.82 26.41
N SER A 560 -6.82 -14.75 25.15
CA SER A 560 -8.05 -15.38 24.67
C SER A 560 -7.74 -16.45 23.63
N GLN A 561 -8.10 -17.71 23.91
CA GLN A 561 -7.66 -18.85 23.10
C GLN A 561 -8.54 -20.11 23.21
N ASN A 562 -8.38 -21.06 22.27
CA ASN A 562 -9.19 -22.30 22.20
C ASN A 562 -8.53 -23.60 22.76
N ASP A 563 -7.22 -23.83 22.63
CA ASP A 563 -6.44 -24.98 23.17
C ASP A 563 -5.31 -24.61 24.18
N SER A 564 -4.08 -24.34 23.73
CA SER A 564 -2.85 -24.15 24.52
C SER A 564 -2.22 -22.76 24.40
N PHE A 565 -1.61 -22.28 25.49
CA PHE A 565 -0.66 -21.16 25.50
C PHE A 565 0.34 -21.33 26.65
N ALA A 566 1.46 -20.63 26.59
CA ALA A 566 2.46 -20.61 27.64
C ALA A 566 2.95 -19.18 27.93
N SER A 567 3.49 -18.95 29.12
CA SER A 567 3.82 -17.59 29.57
C SER A 567 4.91 -16.94 28.70
N SER A 568 5.92 -17.71 28.25
CA SER A 568 7.01 -17.20 27.40
C SER A 568 7.00 -17.79 25.98
N VAL A 569 7.11 -19.11 25.83
CA VAL A 569 7.22 -19.79 24.52
C VAL A 569 6.01 -20.67 24.27
N GLY A 570 5.17 -20.34 23.30
CA GLY A 570 3.89 -21.03 23.07
C GLY A 570 4.03 -22.49 22.65
N TYR A 571 4.99 -22.78 21.77
CA TYR A 571 5.28 -24.12 21.29
C TYR A 571 6.77 -24.29 20.98
N ASN A 572 7.42 -25.30 21.58
CA ASN A 572 8.79 -25.66 21.23
C ASN A 572 8.82 -26.94 20.39
N LYS A 573 9.07 -26.81 19.07
CA LYS A 573 9.09 -27.96 18.14
C LYS A 573 10.42 -28.69 18.14
N LYS A 574 11.50 -27.91 18.18
CA LYS A 574 12.91 -28.34 18.16
C LYS A 574 13.78 -27.10 18.34
N GLY A 575 13.74 -26.50 19.53
CA GLY A 575 14.40 -25.24 19.83
C GLY A 575 15.35 -25.36 21.01
N ASN A 576 16.28 -24.44 21.08
CA ASN A 576 17.24 -24.27 22.17
C ASN A 576 16.76 -23.11 23.05
N VAL A 577 16.10 -23.42 24.17
CA VAL A 577 15.48 -22.41 25.05
C VAL A 577 16.17 -22.40 26.42
N GLN A 578 16.70 -21.25 26.83
CA GLN A 578 17.44 -21.14 28.08
C GLN A 578 17.27 -19.76 28.74
N ASN A 579 17.17 -19.73 30.07
CA ASN A 579 16.97 -18.52 30.87
C ASN A 579 15.76 -17.69 30.39
N VAL A 580 14.63 -18.36 30.15
CA VAL A 580 13.38 -17.66 29.85
C VAL A 580 12.55 -17.47 31.12
N TYR A 581 11.82 -16.36 31.21
CA TYR A 581 11.00 -16.03 32.38
C TYR A 581 9.60 -15.58 31.97
N GLY A 582 8.59 -15.92 32.75
CA GLY A 582 7.19 -15.57 32.47
C GLY A 582 6.39 -15.34 33.74
N ASN A 583 5.37 -14.48 33.71
CA ASN A 583 4.59 -14.17 34.90
C ASN A 583 3.56 -15.27 35.22
N GLU A 584 3.39 -15.59 36.50
CA GLU A 584 2.39 -16.53 37.01
C GLU A 584 0.96 -15.98 36.97
N ALA A 585 0.80 -14.65 36.84
CA ALA A 585 -0.51 -13.99 36.88
C ALA A 585 -1.41 -14.34 35.67
N CYS A 586 -0.83 -14.86 34.57
CA CYS A 586 -1.58 -15.35 33.42
C CYS A 586 -1.50 -16.89 33.38
N PRO A 587 -2.53 -17.62 33.84
CA PRO A 587 -2.47 -19.07 34.02
C PRO A 587 -2.38 -19.78 32.67
N SER A 588 -1.26 -20.46 32.40
CA SER A 588 -1.05 -21.15 31.11
C SER A 588 -2.11 -22.20 30.81
N GLY A 589 -2.29 -22.54 29.53
CA GLY A 589 -3.52 -23.11 28.96
C GLY A 589 -4.20 -24.26 29.71
N LYS A 590 -5.48 -24.55 29.37
CA LYS A 590 -6.44 -25.43 30.09
C LYS A 590 -5.93 -26.81 30.56
N LYS A 591 -4.80 -27.30 30.04
CA LYS A 591 -4.20 -28.60 30.35
C LYS A 591 -3.05 -28.53 31.37
N ASN A 592 -2.36 -27.40 31.54
CA ASN A 592 -1.27 -27.27 32.51
C ASN A 592 -1.05 -25.79 32.91
N PRO A 593 -1.33 -25.41 34.17
CA PRO A 593 -1.26 -24.02 34.62
C PRO A 593 0.16 -23.46 34.83
N ASP A 594 1.21 -24.31 34.75
CA ASP A 594 2.59 -23.95 35.08
C ASP A 594 3.55 -23.99 33.85
N TRP A 595 3.06 -23.75 32.64
CA TRP A 595 3.86 -23.72 31.41
C TRP A 595 4.52 -22.37 31.16
N ILE A 596 5.84 -22.35 31.31
CA ILE A 596 6.69 -21.33 30.70
C ILE A 596 6.99 -21.60 29.23
N VAL A 597 7.17 -22.87 28.87
CA VAL A 597 7.35 -23.37 27.50
C VAL A 597 6.27 -24.41 27.22
N GLY A 598 5.42 -24.13 26.25
CA GLY A 598 4.29 -24.97 25.87
C GLY A 598 4.71 -26.12 24.95
N ASN A 599 4.05 -27.27 25.15
CA ASN A 599 4.20 -28.49 24.34
C ASN A 599 5.65 -28.82 23.95
N ASP A 600 6.54 -28.75 24.94
CA ASP A 600 7.97 -29.06 24.85
C ASP A 600 8.19 -30.57 24.66
N SER A 601 7.72 -31.12 23.52
CA SER A 601 7.60 -32.56 23.34
C SER A 601 8.21 -33.12 22.05
N LYS A 602 9.26 -33.93 22.28
CA LYS A 602 9.79 -35.09 21.52
C LYS A 602 11.06 -34.93 20.67
N GLN A 603 11.60 -33.73 20.48
CA GLN A 603 12.92 -33.54 19.84
C GLN A 603 13.71 -32.43 20.51
N ASP A 604 14.75 -32.83 21.22
CA ASP A 604 15.71 -31.95 21.89
C ASP A 604 16.35 -30.99 20.88
N GLY A 605 16.57 -29.75 21.32
CA GLY A 605 17.40 -28.81 20.58
C GLY A 605 18.81 -29.35 20.40
N SER A 606 19.49 -28.94 19.33
CA SER A 606 20.84 -29.44 19.04
C SER A 606 21.90 -29.12 20.10
N VAL A 607 21.68 -28.11 20.95
CA VAL A 607 22.63 -27.64 21.97
C VAL A 607 22.16 -27.97 23.38
N TRP A 608 20.89 -27.69 23.70
CA TRP A 608 20.32 -27.95 25.02
C TRP A 608 19.20 -28.99 24.96
N ALA A 609 19.32 -30.03 25.79
CA ALA A 609 18.37 -31.12 25.86
C ALA A 609 17.05 -30.73 26.55
N GLU A 610 17.11 -29.76 27.47
CA GLU A 610 15.97 -29.29 28.24
C GLU A 610 15.79 -27.78 28.06
N SER A 611 14.53 -27.35 27.96
CA SER A 611 14.17 -25.93 28.02
C SER A 611 14.25 -25.44 29.47
N LEU A 612 15.04 -24.40 29.75
CA LEU A 612 15.23 -23.87 31.10
C LEU A 612 14.58 -22.51 31.28
N GLY A 613 13.67 -22.40 32.24
CA GLY A 613 12.99 -21.15 32.59
C GLY A 613 12.28 -21.18 33.94
N LEU A 614 11.80 -20.02 34.39
CA LEU A 614 11.06 -19.85 35.64
C LEU A 614 9.78 -19.02 35.45
N LEU A 615 8.69 -19.51 36.01
CA LEU A 615 7.53 -18.66 36.28
C LEU A 615 7.79 -17.84 37.55
N LEU A 616 7.42 -16.57 37.52
CA LEU A 616 7.63 -15.63 38.62
C LEU A 616 6.35 -14.85 38.91
N SER A 617 6.13 -14.49 40.16
CA SER A 617 5.14 -13.46 40.50
C SER A 617 5.54 -12.11 39.90
N LEU A 618 4.56 -11.22 39.70
CA LEU A 618 4.85 -9.87 39.20
C LEU A 618 5.75 -9.08 40.16
N ASP A 619 5.69 -9.35 41.47
CA ASP A 619 6.56 -8.69 42.45
C ASP A 619 8.01 -9.19 42.36
N GLU A 620 8.22 -10.49 42.12
CA GLU A 620 9.54 -11.05 41.84
C GLU A 620 10.15 -10.42 40.59
N MET A 621 9.37 -10.29 39.52
CA MET A 621 9.81 -9.64 38.28
C MET A 621 10.13 -8.15 38.44
N LYS A 622 9.57 -7.45 39.42
CA LYS A 622 9.87 -6.03 39.66
C LYS A 622 11.16 -5.85 40.45
N SER A 623 11.32 -6.62 41.52
CA SER A 623 12.43 -6.38 42.46
C SER A 623 12.79 -7.57 43.35
N GLY A 624 12.19 -8.74 43.15
CA GLY A 624 12.44 -9.90 44.02
C GLY A 624 13.70 -10.68 43.66
N ALA A 625 14.14 -11.51 44.59
CA ALA A 625 15.25 -12.44 44.36
C ALA A 625 14.84 -13.52 43.36
N VAL A 626 15.71 -13.82 42.40
CA VAL A 626 15.43 -14.76 41.32
C VAL A 626 16.66 -15.62 41.06
N THR A 627 16.44 -16.91 40.81
CA THR A 627 17.50 -17.85 40.42
C THR A 627 17.68 -17.85 38.91
N VAL A 628 18.92 -17.91 38.43
CA VAL A 628 19.21 -18.08 37.00
C VAL A 628 19.03 -19.57 36.63
N PRO A 629 18.09 -19.94 35.75
CA PRO A 629 17.74 -21.33 35.48
C PRO A 629 18.91 -22.21 35.02
N SER A 630 19.80 -21.66 34.19
CA SER A 630 20.92 -22.41 33.59
C SER A 630 22.10 -22.67 34.53
N SER A 631 22.32 -21.80 35.51
CA SER A 631 23.48 -21.88 36.42
C SER A 631 23.11 -22.21 37.86
N GLY A 632 21.84 -22.04 38.23
CA GLY A 632 21.36 -22.17 39.61
C GLY A 632 21.83 -21.02 40.52
N GLN A 633 22.42 -19.96 39.96
CA GLN A 633 22.86 -18.79 40.71
C GLN A 633 21.65 -18.03 41.28
N GLU A 634 21.61 -17.88 42.61
CA GLU A 634 20.65 -17.01 43.29
C GLU A 634 21.10 -15.54 43.16
N CYS A 635 20.21 -14.68 42.68
CA CYS A 635 20.46 -13.24 42.54
C CYS A 635 19.52 -12.44 43.45
N ALA A 636 19.96 -11.27 43.92
CA ALA A 636 19.19 -10.48 44.87
C ALA A 636 18.00 -9.75 44.22
N SER A 637 18.05 -9.55 42.90
CA SER A 637 16.97 -8.97 42.10
C SER A 637 16.81 -9.69 40.75
N PHE A 638 15.66 -9.46 40.10
CA PHE A 638 15.43 -9.97 38.74
C PHE A 638 16.38 -9.36 37.71
N THR A 639 16.69 -8.06 37.82
CA THR A 639 17.68 -7.37 36.99
C THR A 639 19.07 -8.01 37.10
N GLU A 640 19.49 -8.40 38.29
CA GLU A 640 20.75 -9.13 38.49
C GLU A 640 20.71 -10.52 37.81
N ALA A 641 19.60 -11.25 37.93
CA ALA A 641 19.44 -12.54 37.27
C ALA A 641 19.49 -12.43 35.74
N LEU A 642 18.83 -11.44 35.16
CA LEU A 642 18.85 -11.17 33.71
C LEU A 642 20.25 -10.79 33.23
N ASN A 643 20.99 -9.97 33.99
CA ASN A 643 22.39 -9.65 33.67
C ASN A 643 23.31 -10.87 33.75
N ALA A 644 23.16 -11.71 34.78
CA ALA A 644 23.91 -12.95 34.89
C ALA A 644 23.60 -13.93 33.73
N GLY A 645 22.34 -14.04 33.33
CA GLY A 645 21.93 -14.81 32.15
C GLY A 645 22.52 -14.27 30.84
N ALA A 646 22.57 -12.94 30.69
CA ALA A 646 23.21 -12.29 29.54
C ALA A 646 24.72 -12.56 29.49
N GLU A 647 25.41 -12.52 30.64
CA GLU A 647 26.83 -12.86 30.75
C GLU A 647 27.13 -14.32 30.40
N ILE A 648 26.27 -15.27 30.81
CA ILE A 648 26.38 -16.68 30.43
C ILE A 648 26.29 -16.82 28.90
N TYR A 649 25.30 -16.17 28.27
CA TYR A 649 25.19 -16.17 26.81
C TYR A 649 26.43 -15.54 26.15
N ALA A 650 26.85 -14.36 26.61
CA ALA A 650 27.99 -13.64 26.05
C ALA A 650 29.30 -14.44 26.12
N SER A 651 29.54 -15.11 27.26
CA SER A 651 30.73 -15.93 27.49
C SER A 651 30.70 -17.31 26.84
N THR A 652 29.54 -17.80 26.42
CA THR A 652 29.42 -19.10 25.74
C THR A 652 30.14 -19.06 24.37
N PRO A 653 31.11 -19.96 24.10
CA PRO A 653 31.88 -19.94 22.85
C PRO A 653 31.01 -20.16 21.60
N ALA A 654 31.38 -19.53 20.49
CA ALA A 654 30.64 -19.65 19.22
C ALA A 654 30.65 -21.09 18.66
N GLU A 655 31.60 -21.93 19.06
CA GLU A 655 31.61 -23.35 18.69
C GLU A 655 30.49 -24.14 19.38
N THR A 656 29.97 -23.64 20.49
CA THR A 656 28.82 -24.21 21.21
C THR A 656 27.49 -23.71 20.66
N LEU A 657 27.46 -22.49 20.12
CA LEU A 657 26.26 -21.84 19.59
C LEU A 657 26.40 -21.62 18.07
N PRO A 658 25.84 -22.51 17.23
CA PRO A 658 25.95 -22.41 15.78
C PRO A 658 25.47 -21.06 15.24
N ALA A 659 26.33 -20.35 14.52
CA ALA A 659 26.04 -19.00 13.99
C ALA A 659 25.62 -17.98 15.07
N LYS A 660 26.23 -18.06 16.27
CA LYS A 660 26.06 -17.05 17.32
C LYS A 660 26.25 -15.62 16.76
N PRO A 661 25.27 -14.72 16.95
CA PRO A 661 25.40 -13.31 16.59
C PRO A 661 26.65 -12.65 17.17
N GLU A 662 27.27 -11.75 16.40
CA GLU A 662 28.37 -10.90 16.88
C GLU A 662 27.88 -9.68 17.68
N THR A 663 26.59 -9.34 17.59
CA THR A 663 25.97 -8.23 18.32
C THR A 663 26.06 -8.46 19.82
N ALA A 664 26.55 -7.45 20.54
CA ALA A 664 26.68 -7.51 21.99
C ALA A 664 25.31 -7.45 22.67
N VAL A 665 25.17 -8.16 23.79
CA VAL A 665 24.01 -8.02 24.68
C VAL A 665 24.14 -6.72 25.49
N ARG A 666 23.04 -5.98 25.59
CA ARG A 666 22.92 -4.78 26.43
C ARG A 666 22.67 -5.14 27.88
N LYS A 667 23.10 -4.27 28.79
CA LYS A 667 22.85 -4.43 30.21
C LYS A 667 21.37 -4.21 30.55
N TRP A 668 20.84 -5.03 31.45
CA TRP A 668 19.55 -4.77 32.07
C TRP A 668 19.68 -3.76 33.20
N VAL A 669 18.75 -2.81 33.25
CA VAL A 669 18.63 -1.78 34.27
C VAL A 669 17.23 -1.82 34.89
N ASP A 670 17.15 -1.43 36.16
CA ASP A 670 15.87 -1.27 36.85
C ASP A 670 15.05 -0.14 36.21
N SER A 671 13.72 -0.26 36.25
CA SER A 671 12.78 0.81 35.87
C SER A 671 11.66 0.92 36.90
N ASP A 672 10.78 1.92 36.74
CA ASP A 672 9.60 2.08 37.60
C ASP A 672 8.60 0.91 37.51
N THR A 673 8.71 0.09 36.46
CA THR A 673 7.88 -1.09 36.25
C THR A 673 8.73 -2.36 36.32
N TYR A 674 9.20 -2.85 35.18
CA TYR A 674 10.00 -4.07 35.05
C TYR A 674 11.36 -3.74 34.43
N PRO A 675 12.38 -4.59 34.57
CA PRO A 675 13.72 -4.30 34.05
C PRO A 675 13.71 -4.02 32.55
N VAL A 676 14.42 -2.99 32.11
CA VAL A 676 14.58 -2.64 30.68
C VAL A 676 16.04 -2.74 30.28
N LEU A 677 16.31 -2.59 28.99
CA LEU A 677 17.67 -2.53 28.46
C LEU A 677 18.15 -1.07 28.46
N GLU A 678 19.45 -0.89 28.65
CA GLU A 678 20.13 0.43 28.65
C GLU A 678 20.06 1.19 27.31
#